data_AF-A0A3N0I9V1-F1
#
_entry.id   AF-A0A3N0I9V1-F1
#
_cell.length_a   1.000
_cell.length_b   1.000
_cell.length_c   1.000
_cell.angle_alpha   90.00
_cell.angle_beta   90.00
_cell.angle_gamma   90.00
#
_symmetry.space_group_name_H-M   'P 1'
#
loop_
_entity.id
_entity.type
_entity.pdbx_description
1 polymer ?
#
loop_
_entity_poly.entity_id
_entity_poly.type
_entity_poly.pdbx_seq_one_letter_code
_entity_poly.pdbx_strand_id
1 'polypeptide(L)'
;MIEGLKIMGRFSALKENAAYVYKEEGLAVFAERMAFHIKRRLQRPANAIPFEDYATDVLYINGCAYSVPQPIRYRVDHQVEQLRAHGISARRIDAWNLNKDCVRTARVFIIFRCPYSDAIGDFIQLAKSLNKVVLFDIDDLVIDRFYTDQIPFLDTLSPEDRKGYDDGVDAMQKTMMLCDGVVTTTDALANELLKYHKNVCINRNVASDEMVYFSERAIQERDLFPLQSRDEVNRKDLKRWKNAKQRSESRDKTQVHIGYFSGSITHNDDFEAIVSPIKRIFESYPNVRLHVVGELTVPDGLKGYEDRIVAVPFMPWRRLPKLISEMDINIAPLVDSIFNRAKSENKWLEASLVKVPTIASNVGAFRDAIKSGEDGFLCDSEDDWFNALSLLIENEPLRKQVGHAAYEVCINSKTTLSSGFRFAQYIRSQFRENIAFAMPSLDISGGNLVTFKHAIIMKKHGYDITIIDGYGEDRWYSSEGEEIPVLNRNVLPENIDGCPIDMSFDKAVGTFWETQQFIERYRKIDKRFYLVQGQEQGFYQPCDENRIKIGGTYSCKNVTVLTISKWCDAWLRGRFGVEARLARNGLNLDSFHVCGRDYSGKIRVLIEGDSSVAHKNVDESFKIANRLNREKFEVWYLSYKGEPKDFYRYDKYLHAVPHEEVGAIYEQCHILLKTSILESFSYPPLEMMATGGIPVVLENPGNREYLVDGENCLLFSEGEDDKAVDCINRIVNDEALRNRLIQGALNTAKSRDWAMLEDEIARLYE
;
A
#
# COMPACT_ATOMS: atom_id res chain seq x y z
N MET A 1 -30.03 -10.07 -12.01
CA MET A 1 -31.15 -9.31 -11.41
C MET A 1 -30.71 -8.37 -10.29
N ILE A 2 -29.83 -8.78 -9.37
CA ILE A 2 -29.35 -7.95 -8.23
C ILE A 2 -28.49 -6.75 -8.70
N GLU A 3 -27.70 -6.88 -9.77
CA GLU A 3 -26.99 -5.75 -10.39
C GLU A 3 -27.93 -4.69 -11.00
N GLY A 4 -29.06 -5.12 -11.59
CA GLY A 4 -30.05 -4.22 -12.17
C GLY A 4 -30.76 -3.35 -11.11
N LEU A 5 -31.06 -3.93 -9.95
CA LEU A 5 -31.62 -3.22 -8.79
C LEU A 5 -30.61 -2.24 -8.16
N LYS A 6 -29.32 -2.61 -8.09
CA LYS A 6 -28.23 -1.74 -7.59
C LYS A 6 -28.01 -0.50 -8.47
N ILE A 7 -28.08 -0.65 -9.80
CA ILE A 7 -27.92 0.46 -10.74
C ILE A 7 -29.12 1.41 -10.67
N MET A 8 -30.35 0.89 -10.56
CA MET A 8 -31.56 1.70 -10.42
C MET A 8 -31.61 2.49 -9.09
N GLY A 9 -31.17 1.90 -7.98
CA GLY A 9 -31.06 2.58 -6.68
C GLY A 9 -30.02 3.71 -6.66
N ARG A 10 -28.88 3.51 -7.31
CA ARG A 10 -27.85 4.57 -7.46
C ARG A 10 -28.35 5.72 -8.33
N PHE A 11 -29.06 5.41 -9.42
CA PHE A 11 -29.57 6.42 -10.35
C PHE A 11 -30.72 7.25 -9.76
N SER A 12 -31.59 6.64 -8.96
CA SER A 12 -32.64 7.34 -8.20
C SER A 12 -32.04 8.25 -7.12
N ALA A 13 -31.10 7.75 -6.31
CA ALA A 13 -30.40 8.58 -5.31
C ALA A 13 -29.62 9.75 -5.94
N LEU A 14 -28.99 9.54 -7.11
CA LEU A 14 -28.34 10.60 -7.88
C LEU A 14 -29.34 11.65 -8.38
N LYS A 15 -30.50 11.23 -8.89
CA LYS A 15 -31.58 12.14 -9.31
C LYS A 15 -32.14 12.93 -8.14
N GLU A 16 -32.38 12.29 -7.00
CA GLU A 16 -32.85 12.96 -5.79
C GLU A 16 -31.83 13.96 -5.24
N ASN A 17 -30.54 13.62 -5.28
CA ASN A 17 -29.47 14.55 -4.90
C ASN A 17 -29.34 15.71 -5.87
N ALA A 18 -29.43 15.47 -7.17
CA ALA A 18 -29.45 16.52 -8.19
C ALA A 18 -30.64 17.47 -8.01
N ALA A 19 -31.85 16.93 -7.78
CA ALA A 19 -33.05 17.71 -7.52
C ALA A 19 -32.93 18.52 -6.22
N TYR A 20 -32.37 17.95 -5.16
CA TYR A 20 -32.10 18.64 -3.91
C TYR A 20 -31.13 19.80 -4.09
N VAL A 21 -29.97 19.58 -4.74
CA VAL A 21 -28.97 20.63 -5.00
C VAL A 21 -29.60 21.75 -5.82
N TYR A 22 -30.37 21.44 -6.85
CA TYR A 22 -31.06 22.46 -7.65
C TYR A 22 -32.06 23.28 -6.82
N LYS A 23 -32.87 22.61 -5.98
CA LYS A 23 -33.90 23.27 -5.15
C LYS A 23 -33.30 24.14 -4.04
N GLU A 24 -32.27 23.63 -3.36
CA GLU A 24 -31.67 24.23 -2.17
C GLU A 24 -30.52 25.19 -2.48
N GLU A 25 -29.68 24.86 -3.46
CA GLU A 25 -28.47 25.62 -3.80
C GLU A 25 -28.60 26.43 -5.10
N GLY A 26 -29.56 26.10 -5.96
CA GLY A 26 -29.86 26.83 -7.20
C GLY A 26 -29.09 26.35 -8.43
N LEU A 27 -29.45 26.92 -9.60
CA LEU A 27 -28.96 26.48 -10.91
C LEU A 27 -27.45 26.65 -11.10
N ALA A 28 -26.86 27.72 -10.57
CA ALA A 28 -25.44 28.02 -10.77
C ALA A 28 -24.53 26.98 -10.10
N VAL A 29 -24.80 26.64 -8.83
CA VAL A 29 -24.03 25.62 -8.09
C VAL A 29 -24.28 24.22 -8.64
N PHE A 30 -25.52 23.94 -9.08
CA PHE A 30 -25.83 22.70 -9.79
C PHE A 30 -24.99 22.55 -11.07
N ALA A 31 -24.94 23.59 -11.91
CA ALA A 31 -24.15 23.61 -13.13
C ALA A 31 -22.65 23.46 -12.86
N GLU A 32 -22.13 24.11 -11.81
CA GLU A 32 -20.72 23.99 -11.40
C GLU A 32 -20.36 22.58 -10.94
N ARG A 33 -21.18 21.94 -10.08
CA ARG A 33 -20.95 20.55 -9.64
C ARG A 33 -21.04 19.58 -10.81
N MET A 34 -21.97 19.79 -11.73
CA MET A 34 -22.07 19.01 -12.97
C MET A 34 -20.83 19.21 -13.85
N ALA A 35 -20.38 20.45 -14.04
CA ALA A 35 -19.18 20.78 -14.80
C ALA A 35 -17.92 20.17 -14.16
N PHE A 36 -17.80 20.17 -12.83
CA PHE A 36 -16.72 19.49 -12.10
C PHE A 36 -16.77 17.97 -12.32
N HIS A 37 -17.96 17.36 -12.25
CA HIS A 37 -18.11 15.92 -12.47
C HIS A 37 -17.84 15.52 -13.93
N ILE A 38 -18.27 16.34 -14.89
CA ILE A 38 -18.01 16.17 -16.32
C ILE A 38 -16.51 16.37 -16.60
N LYS A 39 -15.89 17.44 -16.08
CA LYS A 39 -14.46 17.70 -16.20
C LYS A 39 -13.63 16.55 -15.61
N ARG A 40 -13.99 16.05 -14.43
CA ARG A 40 -13.34 14.88 -13.81
C ARG A 40 -13.55 13.59 -14.60
N ARG A 41 -14.68 13.42 -15.30
CA ARG A 41 -14.92 12.29 -16.21
C ARG A 41 -14.16 12.44 -17.53
N LEU A 42 -14.03 13.65 -18.07
CA LEU A 42 -13.28 13.97 -19.29
C LEU A 42 -11.76 13.97 -19.06
N GLN A 43 -11.32 14.24 -17.82
CA GLN A 43 -9.94 14.15 -17.35
C GLN A 43 -9.56 12.75 -16.86
N ARG A 44 -10.47 11.76 -16.92
CA ARG A 44 -10.03 10.37 -16.78
C ARG A 44 -9.17 10.06 -18.00
N PRO A 45 -7.87 9.76 -17.83
CA PRO A 45 -7.05 9.38 -18.97
C PRO A 45 -7.73 8.20 -19.67
N ALA A 46 -7.68 8.18 -21.01
CA ALA A 46 -8.21 7.09 -21.83
C ALA A 46 -7.60 5.73 -21.43
N ASN A 47 -6.42 5.76 -20.80
CA ASN A 47 -5.75 4.65 -20.15
C ASN A 47 -5.73 4.89 -18.62
N ALA A 48 -6.82 4.61 -17.92
CA ALA A 48 -6.82 4.63 -16.46
C ALA A 48 -5.98 3.45 -15.94
N ILE A 49 -4.96 3.74 -15.12
CA ILE A 49 -4.13 2.71 -14.49
C ILE A 49 -5.05 1.76 -13.69
N PRO A 50 -4.94 0.43 -13.86
CA PRO A 50 -5.71 -0.54 -13.08
C PRO A 50 -5.55 -0.30 -11.57
N PHE A 51 -6.61 -0.55 -10.80
CA PHE A 51 -6.53 -0.29 -9.35
C PHE A 51 -5.56 -1.25 -8.64
N GLU A 52 -5.25 -2.37 -9.29
CA GLU A 52 -4.27 -3.39 -8.90
C GLU A 52 -2.82 -2.92 -9.09
N ASP A 53 -2.60 -1.80 -9.77
CA ASP A 53 -1.28 -1.26 -10.04
C ASP A 53 -1.03 0.08 -9.32
N TYR A 54 -2.03 0.57 -8.56
CA TYR A 54 -1.88 1.75 -7.70
C TYR A 54 -1.43 1.36 -6.29
N ALA A 55 -0.25 1.80 -5.88
CA ALA A 55 0.38 1.37 -4.63
C ALA A 55 0.39 2.46 -3.55
N THR A 56 0.08 2.11 -2.31
CA THR A 56 0.00 3.02 -1.14
C THR A 56 0.51 2.33 0.13
N ASP A 57 0.80 3.05 1.21
CA ASP A 57 1.24 2.45 2.48
C ASP A 57 0.16 1.51 3.05
N VAL A 58 -1.11 1.94 3.00
CA VAL A 58 -2.24 1.22 3.60
C VAL A 58 -3.33 0.92 2.58
N LEU A 59 -3.79 -0.34 2.55
CA LEU A 59 -4.96 -0.76 1.79
C LEU A 59 -6.09 -1.20 2.72
N TYR A 60 -7.20 -0.46 2.72
CA TYR A 60 -8.44 -0.87 3.37
C TYR A 60 -9.23 -1.84 2.48
N ILE A 61 -9.69 -2.94 3.06
CA ILE A 61 -10.53 -3.94 2.40
C ILE A 61 -11.89 -3.90 3.10
N ASN A 62 -12.88 -3.31 2.42
CA ASN A 62 -14.24 -3.17 2.95
C ASN A 62 -15.04 -4.47 2.75
N GLY A 63 -15.39 -5.14 3.84
CA GLY A 63 -16.27 -6.31 3.85
C GLY A 63 -17.77 -5.99 3.93
N CYS A 64 -18.13 -4.73 4.21
CA CYS A 64 -19.53 -4.33 4.38
C CYS A 64 -20.22 -3.98 3.06
N ALA A 65 -21.49 -4.39 2.94
CA ALA A 65 -22.36 -3.98 1.85
C ALA A 65 -22.83 -2.51 2.01
N TYR A 66 -22.94 -1.79 0.89
CA TYR A 66 -23.41 -0.40 0.86
C TYR A 66 -24.91 -0.22 1.20
N SER A 67 -25.64 -1.30 1.48
CA SER A 67 -26.99 -1.23 2.08
C SER A 67 -26.95 -0.59 3.47
N VAL A 68 -25.83 -0.72 4.19
CA VAL A 68 -25.58 -0.05 5.47
C VAL A 68 -24.34 0.84 5.32
N PRO A 69 -24.49 2.08 4.81
CA PRO A 69 -23.34 2.91 4.42
C PRO A 69 -22.64 3.59 5.61
N GLN A 70 -23.26 3.63 6.79
CA GLN A 70 -22.76 4.38 7.94
C GLN A 70 -21.45 3.81 8.51
N PRO A 71 -21.29 2.48 8.70
CA PRO A 71 -20.03 1.92 9.18
C PRO A 71 -18.90 2.12 8.17
N ILE A 72 -19.16 2.00 6.86
CA ILE A 72 -18.16 2.25 5.81
C ILE A 72 -17.64 3.68 5.88
N ARG A 73 -18.53 4.66 6.10
CA ARG A 73 -18.15 6.08 6.24
C ARG A 73 -17.15 6.27 7.39
N TYR A 74 -17.49 5.83 8.59
CA TYR A 74 -16.66 6.08 9.78
C TYR A 74 -15.41 5.20 9.85
N ARG A 75 -15.53 3.91 9.49
CA ARG A 75 -14.45 2.93 9.66
C ARG A 75 -13.55 2.77 8.46
N VAL A 76 -13.96 3.22 7.27
CA VAL A 76 -13.12 3.14 6.08
C VAL A 76 -12.79 4.53 5.57
N ASP A 77 -13.80 5.32 5.17
CA ASP A 77 -13.56 6.60 4.49
C ASP A 77 -12.86 7.62 5.39
N HIS A 78 -13.34 7.80 6.62
CA HIS A 78 -12.76 8.77 7.56
C HIS A 78 -11.38 8.32 8.07
N GLN A 79 -11.16 7.01 8.24
CA GLN A 79 -9.84 6.52 8.64
C GLN A 79 -8.79 6.68 7.53
N VAL A 80 -9.17 6.46 6.27
CA VAL A 80 -8.33 6.77 5.12
C VAL A 80 -8.00 8.27 5.09
N GLU A 81 -8.95 9.14 5.40
CA GLU A 81 -8.72 10.59 5.51
C GLU A 81 -7.77 10.93 6.68
N GLN A 82 -7.95 10.32 7.87
CA GLN A 82 -7.04 10.50 9.02
C GLN A 82 -5.60 10.17 8.67
N LEU A 83 -5.37 9.04 7.99
CA LEU A 83 -4.02 8.60 7.59
C LEU A 83 -3.40 9.55 6.57
N ARG A 84 -4.16 9.93 5.55
CA ARG A 84 -3.70 10.89 4.51
C ARG A 84 -3.38 12.26 5.09
N ALA A 85 -4.21 12.75 6.01
CA ALA A 85 -3.96 14.01 6.71
C ALA A 85 -2.63 14.02 7.50
N HIS A 86 -2.14 12.83 7.87
CA HIS A 86 -0.89 12.65 8.60
C HIS A 86 0.23 12.06 7.74
N GLY A 87 0.13 12.16 6.41
CA GLY A 87 1.21 11.83 5.47
C GLY A 87 1.39 10.34 5.18
N ILE A 88 0.47 9.47 5.60
CA ILE A 88 0.44 8.05 5.24
C ILE A 88 -0.49 7.89 4.05
N SER A 89 -0.01 7.32 2.94
CA SER A 89 -0.90 7.09 1.82
C SER A 89 -1.81 5.90 2.10
N ALA A 90 -3.10 6.10 1.85
CA ALA A 90 -4.10 5.08 2.11
C ALA A 90 -5.12 5.05 0.98
N ARG A 91 -5.61 3.87 0.64
CA ARG A 91 -6.73 3.69 -0.30
C ARG A 91 -7.66 2.59 0.19
N ARG A 92 -8.81 2.45 -0.47
CA ARG A 92 -9.78 1.38 -0.19
C ARG A 92 -10.12 0.60 -1.43
N ILE A 93 -10.44 -0.68 -1.24
CA ILE A 93 -11.15 -1.54 -2.17
C ILE A 93 -12.30 -2.24 -1.43
N ASP A 94 -13.24 -2.78 -2.18
CA ASP A 94 -14.25 -3.67 -1.61
C ASP A 94 -13.74 -5.12 -1.65
N ALA A 95 -14.13 -5.95 -0.68
CA ALA A 95 -13.66 -7.33 -0.56
C ALA A 95 -13.98 -8.19 -1.80
N TRP A 96 -15.07 -7.92 -2.51
CA TRP A 96 -15.42 -8.61 -3.76
C TRP A 96 -14.58 -8.18 -4.97
N ASN A 97 -13.76 -7.13 -4.85
CA ASN A 97 -12.75 -6.75 -5.84
C ASN A 97 -11.34 -7.22 -5.43
N LEU A 98 -11.21 -7.93 -4.30
CA LEU A 98 -9.93 -8.43 -3.82
C LEU A 98 -9.40 -9.52 -4.74
N ASN A 99 -8.11 -9.44 -5.06
CA ASN A 99 -7.37 -10.48 -5.76
C ASN A 99 -5.96 -10.58 -5.17
N LYS A 100 -5.21 -11.64 -5.53
CA LYS A 100 -3.85 -11.88 -5.03
C LYS A 100 -2.90 -10.71 -5.32
N ASP A 101 -3.10 -10.03 -6.43
CA ASP A 101 -2.26 -8.95 -6.91
C ASP A 101 -2.36 -7.70 -6.02
N CYS A 102 -3.45 -7.55 -5.25
CA CYS A 102 -3.59 -6.46 -4.29
C CYS A 102 -2.53 -6.52 -3.17
N VAL A 103 -1.98 -7.70 -2.83
CA VAL A 103 -0.95 -7.83 -1.77
C VAL A 103 0.34 -7.06 -2.13
N ARG A 104 0.61 -6.87 -3.43
CA ARG A 104 1.80 -6.13 -3.88
C ARG A 104 1.72 -4.64 -3.61
N THR A 105 0.50 -4.11 -3.53
CA THR A 105 0.22 -2.68 -3.63
C THR A 105 0.16 -1.96 -2.29
N ALA A 106 0.43 -2.65 -1.19
CA ALA A 106 0.55 -2.03 0.13
C ALA A 106 1.51 -2.79 1.03
N ARG A 107 1.87 -2.16 2.14
CA ARG A 107 2.69 -2.76 3.21
C ARG A 107 1.86 -3.07 4.48
N VAL A 108 0.71 -2.41 4.64
CA VAL A 108 -0.27 -2.70 5.68
C VAL A 108 -1.66 -2.87 5.07
N PHE A 109 -2.38 -3.90 5.48
CA PHE A 109 -3.76 -4.16 5.08
C PHE A 109 -4.70 -4.00 6.29
N ILE A 110 -5.85 -3.36 6.10
CA ILE A 110 -6.86 -3.22 7.14
C ILE A 110 -8.18 -3.78 6.62
N ILE A 111 -8.59 -4.93 7.14
CA ILE A 111 -9.80 -5.65 6.73
C ILE A 111 -10.94 -5.22 7.63
N PHE A 112 -11.89 -4.45 7.10
CA PHE A 112 -13.02 -3.95 7.87
C PHE A 112 -14.23 -4.89 7.76
N ARG A 113 -14.64 -5.48 8.89
CA ARG A 113 -15.87 -6.29 9.06
C ARG A 113 -16.12 -7.24 7.86
N CYS A 114 -15.10 -8.02 7.50
CA CYS A 114 -15.15 -8.97 6.38
C CYS A 114 -15.27 -10.41 6.88
N PRO A 115 -16.36 -11.12 6.57
CA PRO A 115 -16.46 -12.54 6.83
C PRO A 115 -15.36 -13.33 6.13
N TYR A 116 -14.95 -14.45 6.72
CA TYR A 116 -13.97 -15.35 6.14
C TYR A 116 -14.49 -15.95 4.83
N SER A 117 -13.60 -15.97 3.84
CA SER A 117 -13.68 -16.79 2.64
C SER A 117 -12.28 -17.32 2.37
N ASP A 118 -12.17 -18.37 1.55
CA ASP A 118 -10.85 -18.92 1.19
C ASP A 118 -9.98 -17.85 0.51
N ALA A 119 -10.57 -17.00 -0.34
CA ALA A 119 -9.86 -15.88 -0.96
C ALA A 119 -9.30 -14.87 0.07
N ILE A 120 -10.02 -14.59 1.16
CA ILE A 120 -9.52 -13.74 2.25
C ILE A 120 -8.42 -14.47 3.04
N GLY A 121 -8.61 -15.76 3.34
CA GLY A 121 -7.60 -16.58 4.01
C GLY A 121 -6.28 -16.63 3.25
N ASP A 122 -6.34 -16.94 1.95
CA ASP A 122 -5.19 -17.01 1.05
C ASP A 122 -4.49 -15.65 0.94
N PHE A 123 -5.27 -14.56 0.87
CA PHE A 123 -4.73 -13.20 0.85
C PHE A 123 -3.93 -12.88 2.12
N ILE A 124 -4.47 -13.22 3.30
CA ILE A 124 -3.79 -12.99 4.58
C ILE A 124 -2.51 -13.81 4.67
N GLN A 125 -2.54 -15.08 4.25
CA GLN A 125 -1.36 -15.94 4.23
C GLN A 125 -0.27 -15.42 3.30
N LEU A 126 -0.65 -14.97 2.09
CA LEU A 126 0.27 -14.37 1.13
C LEU A 126 0.86 -13.04 1.65
N ALA A 127 0.07 -12.19 2.29
CA ALA A 127 0.59 -10.97 2.91
C ALA A 127 1.65 -11.29 3.98
N LYS A 128 1.40 -12.31 4.81
CA LYS A 128 2.33 -12.73 5.86
C LYS A 128 3.60 -13.37 5.33
N SER A 129 3.53 -14.18 4.26
CA SER A 129 4.73 -14.76 3.62
C SER A 129 5.62 -13.70 2.98
N LEU A 130 5.05 -12.52 2.65
CA LEU A 130 5.78 -11.36 2.16
C LEU A 130 6.21 -10.40 3.28
N ASN A 131 6.09 -10.80 4.55
CA ASN A 131 6.41 -9.99 5.73
C ASN A 131 5.63 -8.66 5.79
N LYS A 132 4.37 -8.68 5.37
CA LYS A 132 3.43 -7.54 5.46
C LYS A 132 2.46 -7.74 6.62
N VAL A 133 1.91 -6.64 7.13
CA VAL A 133 1.00 -6.67 8.29
C VAL A 133 -0.45 -6.62 7.83
N VAL A 134 -1.29 -7.46 8.44
CA VAL A 134 -2.73 -7.45 8.25
C VAL A 134 -3.43 -7.16 9.58
N LEU A 135 -4.24 -6.11 9.61
CA LEU A 135 -5.08 -5.75 10.74
C LEU A 135 -6.55 -6.02 10.42
N PHE A 136 -7.33 -6.36 11.44
CA PHE A 136 -8.78 -6.44 11.35
C PHE A 136 -9.41 -5.18 11.97
N ASP A 137 -10.34 -4.53 11.29
CA ASP A 137 -11.11 -3.42 11.86
C ASP A 137 -12.55 -3.86 12.12
N ILE A 138 -13.04 -3.54 13.31
CA ILE A 138 -14.42 -3.81 13.69
C ILE A 138 -15.01 -2.67 14.53
N ASP A 139 -16.26 -2.38 14.21
CA ASP A 139 -17.18 -1.59 15.02
C ASP A 139 -18.27 -2.55 15.52
N ASP A 140 -18.79 -2.35 16.73
CA ASP A 140 -19.74 -3.24 17.42
C ASP A 140 -19.23 -4.66 17.78
N LEU A 141 -19.86 -5.29 18.77
CA LEU A 141 -19.57 -6.67 19.21
C LEU A 141 -20.23 -7.72 18.31
N VAL A 142 -20.04 -7.62 17.00
CA VAL A 142 -20.52 -8.61 16.01
C VAL A 142 -19.40 -9.57 15.65
N ILE A 143 -18.84 -10.21 16.66
CA ILE A 143 -17.67 -11.11 16.54
C ILE A 143 -17.82 -12.41 17.33
N ASP A 144 -18.82 -12.52 18.19
CA ASP A 144 -19.13 -13.73 18.93
C ASP A 144 -20.62 -13.78 19.21
N ARG A 145 -21.21 -14.98 19.08
CA ARG A 145 -22.64 -15.21 19.29
C ARG A 145 -23.06 -14.86 20.71
N PHE A 146 -22.17 -15.02 21.68
CA PHE A 146 -22.40 -14.61 23.07
C PHE A 146 -22.88 -13.15 23.19
N TYR A 147 -22.39 -12.25 22.34
CA TYR A 147 -22.82 -10.85 22.33
C TYR A 147 -24.05 -10.63 21.46
N THR A 148 -24.11 -11.24 20.27
CA THR A 148 -25.23 -11.01 19.34
C THR A 148 -26.52 -11.65 19.83
N ASP A 149 -26.46 -12.75 20.56
CA ASP A 149 -27.62 -13.38 21.20
C ASP A 149 -28.30 -12.49 22.25
N GLN A 150 -27.65 -11.40 22.67
CA GLN A 150 -28.23 -10.40 23.57
C GLN A 150 -29.02 -9.32 22.82
N ILE A 151 -29.06 -9.35 21.47
CA ILE A 151 -29.77 -8.37 20.65
C ILE A 151 -31.22 -8.85 20.42
N PRO A 152 -32.25 -8.20 21.01
CA PRO A 152 -33.63 -8.70 20.96
C PRO A 152 -34.20 -8.79 19.54
N PHE A 153 -33.75 -7.90 18.64
CA PHE A 153 -34.16 -7.93 17.24
C PHE A 153 -33.81 -9.26 16.55
N LEU A 154 -32.70 -9.91 16.89
CA LEU A 154 -32.29 -11.17 16.25
C LEU A 154 -33.21 -12.34 16.59
N ASP A 155 -34.00 -12.24 17.67
CA ASP A 155 -35.00 -13.25 18.04
C ASP A 155 -36.28 -13.14 17.20
N THR A 156 -36.43 -12.03 16.45
CA THR A 156 -37.55 -11.82 15.52
C THR A 156 -37.27 -12.36 14.12
N LEU A 157 -36.03 -12.79 13.84
CA LEU A 157 -35.63 -13.33 12.54
C LEU A 157 -36.17 -14.75 12.34
N SER A 158 -36.35 -15.14 11.07
CA SER A 158 -36.63 -16.53 10.72
C SER A 158 -35.45 -17.44 11.13
N PRO A 159 -35.67 -18.74 11.40
CA PRO A 159 -34.57 -19.66 11.72
C PRO A 159 -33.47 -19.69 10.65
N GLU A 160 -33.84 -19.57 9.37
CA GLU A 160 -32.91 -19.50 8.25
C GLU A 160 -32.08 -18.20 8.26
N ASP A 161 -32.73 -17.05 8.49
CA ASP A 161 -32.04 -15.75 8.55
C ASP A 161 -31.13 -15.65 9.78
N ARG A 162 -31.57 -16.18 10.93
CA ARG A 162 -30.75 -16.24 12.15
C ARG A 162 -29.51 -17.09 11.93
N LYS A 163 -29.64 -18.27 11.33
CA LYS A 163 -28.49 -19.11 10.99
C LYS A 163 -27.52 -18.39 10.05
N GLY A 164 -28.02 -17.73 9.01
CA GLY A 164 -27.18 -16.98 8.08
C GLY A 164 -26.43 -15.82 8.74
N TYR A 165 -27.07 -15.15 9.71
CA TYR A 165 -26.43 -14.11 10.53
C TYR A 165 -25.32 -14.70 11.41
N ASP A 166 -25.62 -15.77 12.15
CA ASP A 166 -24.69 -16.44 13.07
C ASP A 166 -23.46 -17.01 12.32
N ASP A 167 -23.67 -17.62 11.15
CA ASP A 167 -22.59 -18.10 10.28
C ASP A 167 -21.69 -16.93 9.83
N GLY A 168 -22.27 -15.75 9.61
CA GLY A 168 -21.55 -14.52 9.32
C GLY A 168 -20.70 -14.03 10.49
N VAL A 169 -21.22 -14.09 11.73
CA VAL A 169 -20.51 -13.73 12.97
C VAL A 169 -19.27 -14.61 13.14
N ASP A 170 -19.43 -15.92 13.04
CA ASP A 170 -18.34 -16.88 13.17
C ASP A 170 -17.28 -16.69 12.09
N ALA A 171 -17.71 -16.45 10.84
CA ALA A 171 -16.81 -16.19 9.75
C ALA A 171 -16.02 -14.88 9.96
N MET A 172 -16.61 -13.84 10.53
CA MET A 172 -15.88 -12.61 10.89
C MET A 172 -14.87 -12.86 12.01
N GLN A 173 -15.23 -13.63 13.04
CA GLN A 173 -14.31 -14.03 14.10
C GLN A 173 -13.10 -14.75 13.52
N LYS A 174 -13.33 -15.71 12.62
CA LYS A 174 -12.27 -16.45 11.94
C LYS A 174 -11.31 -15.52 11.18
N THR A 175 -11.80 -14.55 10.42
CA THR A 175 -10.94 -13.56 9.75
C THR A 175 -10.12 -12.76 10.75
N MET A 176 -10.75 -12.26 11.83
CA MET A 176 -10.07 -11.50 12.88
C MET A 176 -8.92 -12.28 13.51
N MET A 177 -9.13 -13.56 13.79
CA MET A 177 -8.11 -14.44 14.40
C MET A 177 -6.93 -14.74 13.47
N LEU A 178 -7.07 -14.55 12.16
CA LEU A 178 -5.98 -14.69 11.20
C LEU A 178 -5.12 -13.41 11.08
N CYS A 179 -5.61 -12.26 11.52
CA CYS A 179 -4.90 -10.98 11.46
C CYS A 179 -3.84 -10.84 12.57
N ASP A 180 -2.96 -9.84 12.46
CA ASP A 180 -1.87 -9.54 13.39
C ASP A 180 -2.25 -8.54 14.51
N GLY A 181 -3.45 -7.95 14.39
CA GLY A 181 -3.94 -6.91 15.28
C GLY A 181 -5.39 -6.54 14.97
N VAL A 182 -6.05 -5.92 15.94
CA VAL A 182 -7.43 -5.44 15.79
C VAL A 182 -7.48 -3.94 16.04
N VAL A 183 -8.20 -3.22 15.17
CA VAL A 183 -8.51 -1.79 15.31
C VAL A 183 -9.99 -1.65 15.62
N THR A 184 -10.33 -0.82 16.60
CA THR A 184 -11.71 -0.67 17.05
C THR A 184 -12.03 0.74 17.57
N THR A 185 -13.27 1.00 18.00
CA THR A 185 -13.80 2.34 18.26
C THR A 185 -13.85 2.78 19.70
N THR A 186 -14.07 1.87 20.66
CA THR A 186 -14.33 2.26 22.07
C THR A 186 -13.52 1.42 23.05
N ASP A 187 -13.30 1.95 24.25
CA ASP A 187 -12.60 1.25 25.33
C ASP A 187 -13.35 -0.02 25.77
N ALA A 188 -14.68 0.05 25.86
CA ALA A 188 -15.51 -1.13 26.15
C ALA A 188 -15.36 -2.22 25.09
N LEU A 189 -15.40 -1.86 23.80
CA LEU A 189 -15.20 -2.81 22.71
C LEU A 189 -13.78 -3.40 22.72
N ALA A 190 -12.77 -2.56 22.95
CA ALA A 190 -11.38 -3.01 23.05
C ALA A 190 -11.17 -4.01 24.20
N ASN A 191 -11.75 -3.77 25.37
CA ASN A 191 -11.66 -4.66 26.52
C ASN A 191 -12.24 -6.05 26.23
N GLU A 192 -13.33 -6.11 25.46
CA GLU A 192 -13.93 -7.37 25.04
C GLU A 192 -13.10 -8.06 23.95
N LEU A 193 -12.52 -7.30 23.01
CA LEU A 193 -11.65 -7.82 21.95
C LEU A 193 -10.30 -8.34 22.48
N LEU A 194 -9.80 -7.80 23.60
CA LEU A 194 -8.59 -8.30 24.28
C LEU A 194 -8.71 -9.76 24.75
N LYS A 195 -9.94 -10.29 24.86
CA LYS A 195 -10.19 -11.72 25.15
C LYS A 195 -9.83 -12.63 23.96
N TYR A 196 -9.81 -12.08 22.75
CA TYR A 196 -9.55 -12.81 21.49
C TYR A 196 -8.17 -12.49 20.93
N HIS A 197 -7.74 -11.23 20.99
CA HIS A 197 -6.51 -10.76 20.35
C HIS A 197 -5.68 -9.88 21.29
N LYS A 198 -4.36 -10.10 21.37
CA LYS A 198 -3.47 -9.38 22.30
C LYS A 198 -3.16 -7.94 21.85
N ASN A 199 -3.10 -7.72 20.55
CA ASN A 199 -2.83 -6.41 19.95
C ASN A 199 -4.15 -5.77 19.53
N VAL A 200 -4.64 -4.81 20.33
CA VAL A 200 -5.89 -4.08 20.08
C VAL A 200 -5.60 -2.58 20.14
N CYS A 201 -6.00 -1.86 19.09
CA CYS A 201 -5.84 -0.41 18.97
C CYS A 201 -7.21 0.27 18.94
N ILE A 202 -7.34 1.35 19.72
CA ILE A 202 -8.54 2.20 19.70
C ILE A 202 -8.30 3.36 18.72
N ASN A 203 -9.07 3.39 17.64
CA ASN A 203 -9.25 4.54 16.77
C ASN A 203 -10.73 4.95 16.75
N ARG A 204 -11.08 6.00 17.51
CA ARG A 204 -12.46 6.47 17.69
C ARG A 204 -13.07 6.95 16.36
N ASN A 205 -14.39 6.84 16.26
CA ASN A 205 -15.14 7.45 15.15
C ASN A 205 -15.05 8.98 15.23
N VAL A 206 -14.76 9.63 14.10
CA VAL A 206 -14.57 11.08 14.02
C VAL A 206 -15.24 11.67 12.77
N ALA A 207 -15.41 12.98 12.76
CA ALA A 207 -15.98 13.72 11.64
C ALA A 207 -14.94 13.99 10.55
N SER A 208 -15.26 13.67 9.29
CA SER A 208 -14.45 14.10 8.15
C SER A 208 -14.52 15.61 7.92
N ASP A 209 -13.57 16.12 7.16
CA ASP A 209 -13.56 17.52 6.72
C ASP A 209 -14.84 17.85 5.90
N GLU A 210 -15.33 16.88 5.12
CA GLU A 210 -16.60 17.02 4.40
C GLU A 210 -17.81 17.12 5.37
N MET A 211 -17.80 16.39 6.48
CA MET A 211 -18.84 16.52 7.51
C MET A 211 -18.80 17.88 8.20
N VAL A 212 -17.61 18.37 8.53
CA VAL A 212 -17.42 19.71 9.09
C VAL A 212 -17.98 20.76 8.13
N TYR A 213 -17.62 20.69 6.84
CA TYR A 213 -18.13 21.58 5.81
C TYR A 213 -19.67 21.64 5.75
N PHE A 214 -20.36 20.49 5.73
CA PHE A 214 -21.83 20.49 5.70
C PHE A 214 -22.45 21.00 7.02
N SER A 215 -21.75 20.81 8.14
CA SER A 215 -22.21 21.26 9.45
C SER A 215 -22.05 22.77 9.63
N GLU A 216 -20.90 23.33 9.25
CA GLU A 216 -20.67 24.77 9.21
C GLU A 216 -21.67 25.47 8.28
N ARG A 217 -21.99 24.85 7.14
CA ARG A 217 -23.04 25.33 6.24
C ARG A 217 -24.42 25.34 6.90
N ALA A 218 -24.74 24.30 7.66
CA ALA A 218 -26.00 24.21 8.38
C ALA A 218 -26.09 25.27 9.51
N ILE A 219 -24.98 25.52 10.22
CA ILE A 219 -24.85 26.60 11.21
C ILE A 219 -25.01 27.96 10.56
N GLN A 220 -24.31 28.22 9.45
CA GLN A 220 -24.40 29.49 8.71
C GLN A 220 -25.84 29.79 8.28
N GLU A 221 -26.56 28.79 7.75
CA GLU A 221 -27.95 28.95 7.36
C GLU A 221 -28.90 29.20 8.54
N ARG A 222 -28.60 28.66 9.72
CA ARG A 222 -29.43 28.83 10.92
C ARG A 222 -29.15 30.14 11.65
N ASP A 223 -27.88 30.46 11.85
CA ASP A 223 -27.44 31.50 12.80
C ASP A 223 -27.01 32.80 12.12
N LEU A 224 -26.45 32.73 10.91
CA LEU A 224 -25.85 33.90 10.24
C LEU A 224 -26.78 34.47 9.17
N PHE A 225 -27.25 33.65 8.22
CA PHE A 225 -28.06 34.11 7.09
C PHE A 225 -29.33 34.89 7.48
N PRO A 226 -30.09 34.52 8.54
CA PRO A 226 -31.27 35.28 8.95
C PRO A 226 -30.94 36.71 9.41
N LEU A 227 -29.71 36.97 9.87
CA LEU A 227 -29.26 38.27 10.37
C LEU A 227 -28.61 39.14 9.27
N GLN A 228 -28.18 38.54 8.16
CA GLN A 228 -27.46 39.23 7.09
C GLN A 228 -28.41 39.91 6.10
N SER A 229 -27.99 41.09 5.63
CA SER A 229 -28.57 41.78 4.48
C SER A 229 -28.15 41.10 3.17
N ARG A 230 -28.90 41.37 2.09
CA ARG A 230 -28.64 40.75 0.78
C ARG A 230 -27.25 41.08 0.24
N ASP A 231 -26.74 42.28 0.51
CA ASP A 231 -25.48 42.79 -0.05
C ASP A 231 -24.24 42.18 0.63
N GLU A 232 -24.40 41.62 1.83
CA GLU A 232 -23.35 40.92 2.58
C GLU A 232 -23.18 39.46 2.14
N VAL A 233 -24.09 38.94 1.32
CA VAL A 233 -24.14 37.52 0.93
C VAL A 233 -23.55 37.34 -0.47
N ASN A 234 -22.59 36.43 -0.59
CA ASN A 234 -22.00 36.06 -1.86
C ASN A 234 -23.08 35.61 -2.86
N ARG A 235 -22.91 36.00 -4.14
CA ARG A 235 -23.88 35.72 -5.21
C ARG A 235 -24.24 34.23 -5.33
N LYS A 236 -23.29 33.34 -5.05
CA LYS A 236 -23.45 31.87 -5.06
C LYS A 236 -24.34 31.33 -3.93
N ASP A 237 -24.44 32.05 -2.82
CA ASP A 237 -25.20 31.63 -1.63
C ASP A 237 -26.58 32.30 -1.53
N LEU A 238 -26.91 33.24 -2.43
CA LEU A 238 -28.17 34.00 -2.40
C LEU A 238 -29.43 33.12 -2.34
N LYS A 239 -29.44 31.97 -3.03
CA LYS A 239 -30.58 31.05 -3.02
C LYS A 239 -30.73 30.39 -1.64
N ARG A 240 -29.61 29.93 -1.06
CA ARG A 240 -29.57 29.34 0.29
C ARG A 240 -29.96 30.37 1.33
N TRP A 241 -29.42 31.58 1.26
CA TRP A 241 -29.79 32.70 2.12
C TRP A 241 -31.28 33.01 2.05
N LYS A 242 -31.86 33.11 0.84
CA LYS A 242 -33.30 33.36 0.67
C LYS A 242 -34.14 32.25 1.32
N ASN A 243 -33.79 30.99 1.08
CA ASN A 243 -34.49 29.84 1.67
C ASN A 243 -34.35 29.84 3.21
N ALA A 244 -33.14 30.12 3.73
CA ALA A 244 -32.86 30.20 5.15
C ALA A 244 -33.64 31.32 5.85
N LYS A 245 -33.69 32.50 5.25
CA LYS A 245 -34.47 33.64 5.76
C LYS A 245 -35.96 33.33 5.79
N GLN A 246 -36.50 32.79 4.70
CA GLN A 246 -37.90 32.35 4.64
C GLN A 246 -38.22 31.31 5.73
N ARG A 247 -37.33 30.33 5.94
CA ARG A 247 -37.50 29.32 7.00
C ARG A 247 -37.48 29.94 8.39
N SER A 248 -36.52 30.83 8.64
CA SER A 248 -36.41 31.53 9.92
C SER A 248 -37.62 32.42 10.21
N GLU A 249 -38.22 33.02 9.19
CA GLU A 249 -39.45 33.82 9.29
C GLU A 249 -40.68 32.94 9.54
N SER A 250 -40.72 31.72 8.97
CA SER A 250 -41.80 30.76 9.17
C SER A 250 -41.67 29.88 10.43
N ARG A 251 -40.51 29.89 11.09
CA ARG A 251 -40.25 29.03 12.26
C ARG A 251 -40.98 29.59 13.47
N ASP A 252 -41.83 28.77 14.08
CA ASP A 252 -42.47 29.11 15.33
C ASP A 252 -41.44 29.07 16.47
N LYS A 253 -41.04 30.25 16.94
CA LYS A 253 -40.04 30.41 18.01
C LYS A 253 -40.56 30.02 19.38
N THR A 254 -41.87 29.77 19.52
CA THR A 254 -42.46 29.30 20.77
C THR A 254 -42.33 27.79 20.93
N GLN A 255 -42.09 27.06 19.83
CA GLN A 255 -41.92 25.60 19.85
C GLN A 255 -40.49 25.20 20.17
N VAL A 256 -40.32 24.09 20.90
CA VAL A 256 -39.02 23.45 21.16
C VAL A 256 -38.99 22.10 20.47
N HIS A 257 -37.99 21.89 19.62
CA HIS A 257 -37.84 20.70 18.80
C HIS A 257 -36.80 19.75 19.40
N ILE A 258 -37.23 18.55 19.77
CA ILE A 258 -36.36 17.46 20.24
C ILE A 258 -36.13 16.49 19.09
N GLY A 259 -34.88 16.13 18.80
CA GLY A 259 -34.53 15.17 17.73
C GLY A 259 -33.97 13.86 18.27
N TYR A 260 -34.49 12.75 17.77
CA TYR A 260 -33.92 11.41 17.93
C TYR A 260 -33.55 10.83 16.58
N PHE A 261 -32.25 10.68 16.33
CA PHE A 261 -31.71 10.19 15.07
C PHE A 261 -31.32 8.73 15.20
N SER A 262 -32.34 7.85 15.26
CA SER A 262 -32.19 6.45 15.66
C SER A 262 -31.24 5.68 14.74
N GLY A 263 -31.28 5.91 13.43
CA GLY A 263 -30.56 5.12 12.44
C GLY A 263 -31.39 3.92 11.99
N SER A 264 -31.04 2.71 12.46
CA SER A 264 -31.67 1.43 12.12
C SER A 264 -32.78 0.98 13.09
N ILE A 265 -33.55 -0.05 12.70
CA ILE A 265 -34.64 -0.68 13.47
C ILE A 265 -34.22 -1.19 14.86
N THR A 266 -32.94 -1.53 15.05
CA THR A 266 -32.36 -2.08 16.30
C THR A 266 -32.36 -1.12 17.50
N HIS A 267 -32.98 0.05 17.36
CA HIS A 267 -32.99 1.14 18.34
C HIS A 267 -34.37 1.40 18.96
N ASN A 268 -35.37 0.54 18.67
CA ASN A 268 -36.68 0.62 19.29
C ASN A 268 -36.58 0.44 20.82
N ASP A 269 -35.82 -0.56 21.30
CA ASP A 269 -35.66 -0.83 22.73
C ASP A 269 -34.92 0.30 23.47
N ASP A 270 -33.93 0.91 22.81
CA ASP A 270 -33.22 2.08 23.35
C ASP A 270 -34.19 3.26 23.54
N PHE A 271 -35.11 3.47 22.60
CA PHE A 271 -36.07 4.56 22.69
C PHE A 271 -37.19 4.28 23.70
N GLU A 272 -37.60 3.02 23.87
CA GLU A 272 -38.60 2.63 24.86
C GLU A 272 -38.18 3.06 26.29
N ALA A 273 -36.88 3.00 26.60
CA ALA A 273 -36.32 3.42 27.89
C ALA A 273 -36.57 4.90 28.25
N ILE A 274 -36.93 5.75 27.27
CA ILE A 274 -37.21 7.17 27.49
C ILE A 274 -38.66 7.58 27.16
N VAL A 275 -39.54 6.62 26.81
CA VAL A 275 -40.95 6.91 26.50
C VAL A 275 -41.69 7.56 27.68
N SER A 276 -41.49 7.04 28.90
CA SER A 276 -42.09 7.60 30.12
C SER A 276 -41.63 9.06 30.39
N PRO A 277 -40.32 9.38 30.41
CA PRO A 277 -39.83 10.76 30.48
C PRO A 277 -40.38 11.67 29.39
N ILE A 278 -40.40 11.22 28.13
CA ILE A 278 -40.94 12.00 27.01
C ILE A 278 -42.42 12.29 27.19
N LYS A 279 -43.21 11.31 27.65
CA LYS A 279 -44.63 11.51 27.98
C LYS A 279 -44.82 12.57 29.06
N ARG A 280 -44.01 12.55 30.13
CA ARG A 280 -44.04 13.60 31.19
C ARG A 280 -43.71 14.99 30.65
N ILE A 281 -42.72 15.10 29.75
CA ILE A 281 -42.40 16.35 29.06
C ILE A 281 -43.57 16.82 28.21
N PHE A 282 -44.20 15.88 27.51
CA PHE A 282 -45.37 16.08 26.70
C PHE A 282 -46.59 16.59 27.49
N GLU A 283 -46.79 16.13 28.72
CA GLU A 283 -47.83 16.62 29.62
C GLU A 283 -47.51 18.00 30.20
N SER A 284 -46.22 18.27 30.47
CA SER A 284 -45.76 19.51 31.13
C SER A 284 -45.57 20.68 30.15
N TYR A 285 -45.16 20.40 28.91
CA TYR A 285 -44.77 21.40 27.90
C TYR A 285 -45.55 21.19 26.59
N PRO A 286 -46.68 21.90 26.38
CA PRO A 286 -47.51 21.73 25.19
C PRO A 286 -46.82 22.21 23.90
N ASN A 287 -45.76 23.00 24.01
CA ASN A 287 -45.00 23.58 22.90
C ASN A 287 -43.81 22.70 22.43
N VAL A 288 -43.69 21.46 22.93
CA VAL A 288 -42.61 20.55 22.54
C VAL A 288 -43.04 19.64 21.39
N ARG A 289 -42.16 19.45 20.41
CA ARG A 289 -42.32 18.49 19.31
C ARG A 289 -41.14 17.52 19.26
N LEU A 290 -41.42 16.26 18.97
CA LEU A 290 -40.43 15.21 18.85
C LEU A 290 -40.24 14.80 17.39
N HIS A 291 -39.01 14.89 16.89
CA HIS A 291 -38.61 14.50 15.55
C HIS A 291 -37.90 13.16 15.64
N VAL A 292 -38.46 12.15 15.00
CA VAL A 292 -37.91 10.80 14.97
C VAL A 292 -37.43 10.54 13.55
N VAL A 293 -36.12 10.33 13.40
CA VAL A 293 -35.46 10.24 12.10
C VAL A 293 -34.88 8.84 11.88
N GLY A 294 -35.36 8.16 10.85
CA GLY A 294 -34.94 6.79 10.51
C GLY A 294 -36.11 5.81 10.50
N GLU A 295 -35.79 4.52 10.62
CA GLU A 295 -36.78 3.44 10.67
C GLU A 295 -37.21 3.21 12.13
N LEU A 296 -38.06 4.10 12.65
CA LEU A 296 -38.68 3.93 13.97
C LEU A 296 -40.20 3.93 13.83
N THR A 297 -40.84 2.95 14.45
CA THR A 297 -42.27 2.98 14.76
C THR A 297 -42.49 3.79 16.02
N VAL A 298 -43.45 4.72 16.01
CA VAL A 298 -43.85 5.46 17.22
C VAL A 298 -44.31 4.46 18.28
N PRO A 299 -43.69 4.43 19.49
CA PRO A 299 -44.09 3.50 20.53
C PRO A 299 -45.53 3.67 20.97
N ASP A 300 -46.14 2.56 21.39
CA ASP A 300 -47.51 2.52 21.89
C ASP A 300 -47.73 3.46 23.09
N GLY A 301 -46.69 3.68 23.91
CA GLY A 301 -46.73 4.58 25.06
C GLY A 301 -46.90 6.07 24.72
N LEU A 302 -46.72 6.46 23.46
CA LEU A 302 -46.92 7.83 22.96
C LEU A 302 -48.22 8.01 22.16
N LYS A 303 -49.12 7.01 22.16
CA LYS A 303 -50.46 7.13 21.56
C LYS A 303 -51.23 8.29 22.17
N GLY A 304 -51.84 9.11 21.32
CA GLY A 304 -52.54 10.34 21.70
C GLY A 304 -51.71 11.62 21.60
N TYR A 305 -50.43 11.53 21.22
CA TYR A 305 -49.54 12.68 20.97
C TYR A 305 -49.00 12.71 19.53
N GLU A 306 -49.66 12.04 18.60
CA GLU A 306 -49.21 11.88 17.21
C GLU A 306 -49.06 13.23 16.50
N ASP A 307 -49.86 14.22 16.85
CA ASP A 307 -49.81 15.59 16.32
C ASP A 307 -48.50 16.33 16.69
N ARG A 308 -47.77 15.84 17.70
CA ARG A 308 -46.48 16.39 18.15
C ARG A 308 -45.27 15.57 17.73
N ILE A 309 -45.49 14.45 17.05
CA ILE A 309 -44.43 13.56 16.58
C ILE A 309 -44.26 13.73 15.07
N VAL A 310 -43.05 14.08 14.66
CA VAL A 310 -42.66 14.23 13.25
C VAL A 310 -41.76 13.06 12.89
N ALA A 311 -42.28 12.11 12.12
CA ALA A 311 -41.51 11.02 11.56
C ALA A 311 -40.82 11.48 10.26
N VAL A 312 -39.50 11.36 10.20
CA VAL A 312 -38.70 11.69 9.03
C VAL A 312 -38.01 10.43 8.51
N PRO A 313 -38.17 10.08 7.23
CA PRO A 313 -37.56 8.87 6.68
C PRO A 313 -36.03 8.98 6.63
N PHE A 314 -35.38 7.84 6.40
CA PHE A 314 -33.94 7.78 6.18
C PHE A 314 -33.51 8.70 5.04
N MET A 315 -32.36 9.37 5.20
CA MET A 315 -31.84 10.29 4.19
C MET A 315 -30.32 10.21 4.03
N PRO A 316 -29.78 10.69 2.89
CA PRO A 316 -28.33 10.77 2.71
C PRO A 316 -27.69 11.61 3.81
N TRP A 317 -26.61 11.09 4.41
CA TRP A 317 -25.96 11.72 5.56
C TRP A 317 -25.52 13.17 5.31
N ARG A 318 -25.21 13.56 4.07
CA ARG A 318 -24.85 14.95 3.71
C ARG A 318 -25.98 15.97 3.95
N ARG A 319 -27.23 15.50 4.09
CA ARG A 319 -28.39 16.33 4.46
C ARG A 319 -28.65 16.33 5.97
N LEU A 320 -28.09 15.37 6.68
CA LEU A 320 -28.32 15.17 8.10
C LEU A 320 -27.88 16.36 8.95
N PRO A 321 -26.70 17.01 8.73
CA PRO A 321 -26.33 18.21 9.48
C PRO A 321 -27.38 19.32 9.39
N LYS A 322 -28.03 19.47 8.23
CA LYS A 322 -29.09 20.48 8.06
C LYS A 322 -30.32 20.15 8.90
N LEU A 323 -30.74 18.89 8.94
CA LEU A 323 -31.88 18.47 9.75
C LEU A 323 -31.56 18.55 11.24
N ILE A 324 -30.38 18.08 11.66
CA ILE A 324 -29.97 18.16 13.07
C ILE A 324 -29.92 19.62 13.52
N SER A 325 -29.41 20.54 12.69
CA SER A 325 -29.33 21.95 13.07
C SER A 325 -30.70 22.63 13.28
N GLU A 326 -31.78 22.05 12.76
CA GLU A 326 -33.15 22.52 12.97
C GLU A 326 -33.72 22.08 14.32
N MET A 327 -33.07 21.15 15.02
CA MET A 327 -33.45 20.72 16.37
C MET A 327 -32.88 21.67 17.43
N ASP A 328 -33.58 21.76 18.55
CA ASP A 328 -33.13 22.53 19.72
C ASP A 328 -32.41 21.63 20.73
N ILE A 329 -32.82 20.36 20.85
CA ILE A 329 -32.21 19.35 21.73
C ILE A 329 -32.09 18.04 20.97
N ASN A 330 -30.94 17.38 21.04
CA ASN A 330 -30.74 16.01 20.57
C ASN A 330 -30.84 15.03 21.74
N ILE A 331 -31.43 13.86 21.52
CA ILE A 331 -31.46 12.78 22.51
C ILE A 331 -30.77 11.53 21.98
N ALA A 332 -30.02 10.86 22.86
CA ALA A 332 -29.31 9.63 22.55
C ALA A 332 -29.50 8.60 23.68
N PRO A 333 -30.71 8.02 23.80
CA PRO A 333 -30.95 6.97 24.77
C PRO A 333 -30.23 5.68 24.38
N LEU A 334 -29.84 4.91 25.38
CA LEU A 334 -29.14 3.65 25.23
C LEU A 334 -29.32 2.78 26.48
N VAL A 335 -29.82 1.56 26.32
CA VAL A 335 -29.96 0.63 27.46
C VAL A 335 -28.59 0.14 27.91
N ASP A 336 -28.36 -0.01 29.21
CA ASP A 336 -27.08 -0.49 29.74
C ASP A 336 -26.90 -2.01 29.54
N SER A 337 -26.20 -2.39 28.46
CA SER A 337 -25.83 -3.78 28.15
C SER A 337 -24.37 -3.85 27.69
N ILE A 338 -23.77 -5.04 27.68
CA ILE A 338 -22.39 -5.23 27.18
C ILE A 338 -22.29 -4.74 25.73
N PHE A 339 -23.25 -5.11 24.90
CA PHE A 339 -23.32 -4.68 23.50
C PHE A 339 -23.42 -3.16 23.35
N ASN A 340 -24.29 -2.54 24.13
CA ASN A 340 -24.51 -1.09 24.07
C ASN A 340 -23.34 -0.29 24.63
N ARG A 341 -22.66 -0.76 25.69
CA ARG A 341 -21.44 -0.14 26.21
C ARG A 341 -20.33 -0.03 25.16
N ALA A 342 -20.30 -0.95 24.19
CA ALA A 342 -19.35 -0.96 23.08
C ALA A 342 -19.66 0.04 21.95
N LYS A 343 -20.88 0.60 21.88
CA LYS A 343 -21.29 1.56 20.82
C LYS A 343 -20.57 2.90 20.96
N SER A 344 -20.39 3.59 19.83
CA SER A 344 -19.70 4.89 19.77
C SER A 344 -20.62 6.10 19.99
N GLU A 345 -20.02 7.24 20.29
CA GLU A 345 -20.66 8.53 20.60
C GLU A 345 -21.20 9.30 19.37
N ASN A 346 -21.44 8.63 18.24
CA ASN A 346 -21.71 9.28 16.93
C ASN A 346 -22.91 10.26 16.98
N LYS A 347 -23.95 9.95 17.76
CA LYS A 347 -25.13 10.82 17.88
C LYS A 347 -24.80 12.15 18.57
N TRP A 348 -23.91 12.13 19.57
CA TRP A 348 -23.40 13.35 20.22
C TRP A 348 -22.46 14.10 19.27
N LEU A 349 -21.56 13.39 18.59
CA LEU A 349 -20.63 13.98 17.60
C LEU A 349 -21.39 14.76 16.51
N GLU A 350 -22.35 14.11 15.85
CA GLU A 350 -23.10 14.72 14.73
C GLU A 350 -23.94 15.94 15.16
N ALA A 351 -24.52 15.91 16.37
CA ALA A 351 -25.24 17.05 16.94
C ALA A 351 -24.33 18.20 17.39
N SER A 352 -23.18 17.85 17.96
CA SER A 352 -22.16 18.82 18.39
C SER A 352 -21.64 19.64 17.22
N LEU A 353 -21.40 19.01 16.05
CA LEU A 353 -20.94 19.69 14.84
C LEU A 353 -21.87 20.83 14.38
N VAL A 354 -23.15 20.81 14.76
CA VAL A 354 -24.13 21.85 14.43
C VAL A 354 -24.62 22.64 15.64
N LYS A 355 -23.87 22.58 16.75
CA LYS A 355 -24.13 23.29 18.01
C LYS A 355 -25.49 22.95 18.65
N VAL A 356 -25.93 21.69 18.54
CA VAL A 356 -27.14 21.20 19.20
C VAL A 356 -26.74 20.36 20.41
N PRO A 357 -27.15 20.73 21.64
CA PRO A 357 -26.80 19.98 22.84
C PRO A 357 -27.47 18.61 22.82
N THR A 358 -26.79 17.62 23.39
CA THR A 358 -27.30 16.25 23.49
C THR A 358 -27.55 15.87 24.95
N ILE A 359 -28.67 15.22 25.20
CA ILE A 359 -28.94 14.46 26.42
C ILE A 359 -28.80 12.97 26.07
N ALA A 360 -27.93 12.25 26.77
CA ALA A 360 -27.59 10.86 26.47
C ALA A 360 -27.70 9.99 27.72
N SER A 361 -27.83 8.68 27.52
CA SER A 361 -27.68 7.72 28.63
C SER A 361 -26.23 7.72 29.13
N ASN A 362 -26.03 7.56 30.43
CA ASN A 362 -24.71 7.43 31.05
C ASN A 362 -24.07 6.04 30.81
N VAL A 363 -23.90 5.67 29.54
CA VAL A 363 -23.50 4.33 29.09
C VAL A 363 -22.36 4.41 28.09
N GLY A 364 -21.34 3.58 28.28
CA GLY A 364 -20.27 3.36 27.30
C GLY A 364 -19.57 4.64 26.86
N ALA A 365 -19.38 4.79 25.54
CA ALA A 365 -18.66 5.91 24.96
C ALA A 365 -19.28 7.29 25.24
N PHE A 366 -20.59 7.38 25.54
CA PHE A 366 -21.20 8.65 25.94
C PHE A 366 -20.65 9.15 27.28
N ARG A 367 -20.45 8.25 28.25
CA ARG A 367 -19.85 8.58 29.54
C ARG A 367 -18.45 9.18 29.40
N ASP A 368 -17.67 8.65 28.47
CA ASP A 368 -16.30 9.11 28.24
C ASP A 368 -16.24 10.41 27.42
N ALA A 369 -17.22 10.62 26.53
CA ALA A 369 -17.23 11.73 25.59
C ALA A 369 -17.89 13.01 26.14
N ILE A 370 -18.83 12.88 27.08
CA ILE A 370 -19.67 13.98 27.56
C ILE A 370 -19.33 14.34 29.00
N LYS A 371 -19.07 15.63 29.24
CA LYS A 371 -19.05 16.25 30.56
C LYS A 371 -20.43 16.82 30.87
N SER A 372 -21.18 16.10 31.70
CA SER A 372 -22.55 16.44 32.05
C SER A 372 -22.66 17.86 32.61
N GLY A 373 -23.55 18.68 32.03
CA GLY A 373 -23.75 20.10 32.36
C GLY A 373 -22.84 21.07 31.60
N GLU A 374 -21.78 20.60 30.93
CA GLU A 374 -20.85 21.44 30.17
C GLU A 374 -21.08 21.31 28.66
N ASP A 375 -20.93 20.11 28.10
CA ASP A 375 -21.00 19.81 26.65
C ASP A 375 -22.05 18.74 26.28
N GLY A 376 -22.91 18.41 27.25
CA GLY A 376 -24.09 17.57 27.11
C GLY A 376 -24.66 17.23 28.48
N PHE A 377 -25.63 16.32 28.55
CA PHE A 377 -26.16 15.80 29.81
C PHE A 377 -26.15 14.27 29.76
N LEU A 378 -25.74 13.66 30.87
CA LEU A 378 -25.78 12.21 31.07
C LEU A 378 -26.87 11.86 32.08
N CYS A 379 -27.71 10.89 31.73
CA CYS A 379 -28.85 10.46 32.54
C CYS A 379 -28.72 8.98 32.93
N ASP A 380 -28.95 8.67 34.21
CA ASP A 380 -28.96 7.30 34.77
C ASP A 380 -30.39 6.81 35.05
N SER A 381 -31.35 7.72 35.19
CA SER A 381 -32.74 7.42 35.54
C SER A 381 -33.76 8.21 34.71
N GLU A 382 -35.04 7.77 34.73
CA GLU A 382 -36.14 8.51 34.10
C GLU A 382 -36.29 9.94 34.62
N ASP A 383 -36.01 10.17 35.91
CA ASP A 383 -36.06 11.50 36.50
C ASP A 383 -34.92 12.39 36.00
N ASP A 384 -33.71 11.85 35.80
CA ASP A 384 -32.61 12.62 35.20
C ASP A 384 -32.96 13.08 33.78
N TRP A 385 -33.58 12.20 32.99
CA TRP A 385 -34.06 12.52 31.65
C TRP A 385 -35.09 13.65 31.68
N PHE A 386 -36.11 13.52 32.53
CA PHE A 386 -37.15 14.55 32.68
C PHE A 386 -36.54 15.89 33.14
N ASN A 387 -35.65 15.88 34.12
CA ASN A 387 -35.03 17.08 34.67
C ASN A 387 -34.12 17.77 33.65
N ALA A 388 -33.27 17.01 32.94
CA ALA A 388 -32.38 17.55 31.93
C ALA A 388 -33.15 18.13 30.73
N LEU A 389 -34.21 17.44 30.28
CA LEU A 389 -35.09 17.93 29.22
C LEU A 389 -35.79 19.21 29.65
N SER A 390 -36.41 19.22 30.84
CA SER A 390 -37.11 20.40 31.39
C SER A 390 -36.17 21.61 31.48
N LEU A 391 -34.97 21.41 32.01
CA LEU A 391 -33.95 22.45 32.13
C LEU A 391 -33.58 23.06 30.76
N LEU A 392 -33.33 22.23 29.74
CA LEU A 392 -32.97 22.71 28.41
C LEU A 392 -34.15 23.28 27.63
N ILE A 393 -35.39 22.86 27.92
CA ILE A 393 -36.61 23.43 27.34
C ILE A 393 -36.81 24.86 27.86
N GLU A 394 -36.68 25.06 29.17
CA GLU A 394 -36.91 26.34 29.84
C GLU A 394 -35.78 27.35 29.68
N ASN A 395 -34.53 26.90 29.50
CA ASN A 395 -33.34 27.75 29.49
C ASN A 395 -32.64 27.78 28.11
N GLU A 396 -33.11 28.65 27.22
CA GLU A 396 -32.50 28.85 25.89
C GLU A 396 -31.02 29.30 25.96
N PRO A 397 -30.60 30.23 26.83
CA PRO A 397 -29.18 30.59 26.97
C PRO A 397 -28.29 29.40 27.31
N LEU A 398 -28.69 28.56 28.27
CA LEU A 398 -27.95 27.36 28.65
C LEU A 398 -27.89 26.36 27.49
N ARG A 399 -29.01 26.14 26.79
CA ARG A 399 -29.06 25.27 25.61
C ARG A 399 -28.05 25.69 24.54
N LYS A 400 -27.93 26.99 24.25
CA LYS A 400 -26.91 27.53 23.32
C LYS A 400 -25.50 27.38 23.86
N GLN A 401 -25.29 27.62 25.15
CA GLN A 401 -23.98 27.48 25.79
C GLN A 401 -23.46 26.04 25.68
N VAL A 402 -24.28 25.06 26.07
CA VAL A 402 -23.90 23.63 26.05
C VAL A 402 -23.66 23.17 24.61
N GLY A 403 -24.54 23.55 23.67
CA GLY A 403 -24.35 23.23 22.25
C GLY A 403 -23.06 23.83 21.67
N HIS A 404 -22.69 25.05 22.06
CA HIS A 404 -21.45 25.68 21.62
C HIS A 404 -20.21 25.02 22.25
N ALA A 405 -20.24 24.68 23.54
CA ALA A 405 -19.16 23.96 24.20
C ALA A 405 -18.90 22.60 23.53
N ALA A 406 -19.97 21.85 23.24
CA ALA A 406 -19.87 20.57 22.53
C ALA A 406 -19.25 20.71 21.13
N TYR A 407 -19.65 21.75 20.39
CA TYR A 407 -19.05 22.08 19.09
C TYR A 407 -17.53 22.32 19.19
N GLU A 408 -17.10 23.12 20.17
CA GLU A 408 -15.67 23.41 20.38
C GLU A 408 -14.87 22.14 20.71
N VAL A 409 -15.41 21.26 21.55
CA VAL A 409 -14.79 19.95 21.82
C VAL A 409 -14.66 19.14 20.53
N CYS A 410 -15.73 19.09 19.72
CA CYS A 410 -15.78 18.28 18.51
C CYS A 410 -14.77 18.77 17.45
N ILE A 411 -14.73 20.07 17.15
CA ILE A 411 -13.83 20.63 16.14
C ILE A 411 -12.36 20.49 16.54
N ASN A 412 -12.06 20.68 17.83
CA ASN A 412 -10.68 20.63 18.32
C ASN A 412 -10.13 19.21 18.53
N SER A 413 -10.98 18.18 18.64
CA SER A 413 -10.50 16.84 19.04
C SER A 413 -11.18 15.63 18.39
N LYS A 414 -12.29 15.82 17.67
CA LYS A 414 -13.10 14.73 17.08
C LYS A 414 -13.26 14.88 15.57
N THR A 415 -12.29 15.47 14.90
CA THR A 415 -12.21 15.53 13.43
C THR A 415 -11.07 14.64 12.91
N THR A 416 -11.14 14.24 11.64
CA THR A 416 -10.09 13.47 10.98
C THR A 416 -8.73 14.16 11.03
N LEU A 417 -8.73 15.49 10.91
CA LEU A 417 -7.53 16.32 10.96
C LEU A 417 -6.95 16.47 12.38
N SER A 418 -7.81 16.59 13.42
CA SER A 418 -7.34 16.81 14.80
C SER A 418 -6.94 15.52 15.54
N SER A 419 -7.58 14.39 15.23
CA SER A 419 -7.44 13.14 15.99
C SER A 419 -6.50 12.11 15.36
N GLY A 420 -6.20 12.24 14.06
CA GLY A 420 -5.56 11.18 13.27
C GLY A 420 -4.11 10.86 13.66
N PHE A 421 -3.43 11.75 14.40
CA PHE A 421 -2.00 11.59 14.72
C PHE A 421 -1.68 10.30 15.45
N ARG A 422 -2.43 9.97 16.51
CA ARG A 422 -2.20 8.75 17.30
C ARG A 422 -2.41 7.49 16.47
N PHE A 423 -3.45 7.48 15.64
CA PHE A 423 -3.72 6.35 14.74
C PHE A 423 -2.64 6.21 13.68
N ALA A 424 -2.18 7.32 13.08
CA ALA A 424 -1.07 7.31 12.15
C ALA A 424 0.25 6.83 12.81
N GLN A 425 0.52 7.18 14.07
CA GLN A 425 1.66 6.65 14.81
C GLN A 425 1.55 5.14 15.03
N TYR A 426 0.37 4.65 15.41
CA TYR A 426 0.12 3.22 15.55
C TYR A 426 0.34 2.47 14.22
N ILE A 427 -0.18 3.00 13.11
CA ILE A 427 0.03 2.39 11.80
C ILE A 427 1.50 2.39 11.40
N ARG A 428 2.25 3.48 11.63
CA ARG A 428 3.71 3.50 11.41
C ARG A 428 4.44 2.46 12.25
N SER A 429 4.00 2.22 13.49
CA SER A 429 4.60 1.18 14.33
C SER A 429 4.33 -0.24 13.84
N GLN A 430 3.38 -0.42 12.90
CA GLN A 430 3.16 -1.69 12.22
C GLN A 430 4.00 -1.84 10.94
N PHE A 431 4.75 -0.81 10.52
CA PHE A 431 5.57 -0.92 9.32
C PHE A 431 6.73 -1.89 9.56
N ARG A 432 6.79 -2.93 8.73
CA ARG A 432 7.97 -3.78 8.59
C ARG A 432 8.94 -3.11 7.65
N GLU A 433 10.23 -3.17 7.96
CA GLU A 433 11.25 -2.54 7.14
C GLU A 433 11.21 -3.07 5.70
N ASN A 434 11.06 -2.17 4.72
CA ASN A 434 10.93 -2.54 3.32
C ASN A 434 12.07 -2.00 2.45
N ILE A 435 12.33 -2.72 1.36
CA ILE A 435 13.38 -2.37 0.40
C ILE A 435 12.81 -2.46 -1.02
N ALA A 436 12.91 -1.35 -1.76
CA ALA A 436 12.61 -1.31 -3.18
C ALA A 436 13.88 -1.50 -4.01
N PHE A 437 13.87 -2.42 -4.98
CA PHE A 437 14.91 -2.53 -6.01
C PHE A 437 14.35 -1.99 -7.33
N ALA A 438 14.84 -0.83 -7.79
CA ALA A 438 14.35 -0.20 -9.01
C ALA A 438 15.17 -0.63 -10.22
N MET A 439 14.52 -1.29 -11.19
CA MET A 439 15.13 -1.92 -12.36
C MET A 439 14.54 -1.34 -13.66
N PRO A 440 15.32 -1.29 -14.76
CA PRO A 440 14.83 -0.76 -16.04
C PRO A 440 13.85 -1.72 -16.72
N SER A 441 14.13 -3.02 -16.64
CA SER A 441 13.26 -4.13 -17.05
C SER A 441 13.56 -5.37 -16.19
N LEU A 442 12.68 -6.36 -16.23
CA LEU A 442 12.90 -7.68 -15.61
C LEU A 442 13.69 -8.66 -16.50
N ASP A 443 14.14 -8.23 -17.68
CA ASP A 443 14.85 -9.10 -18.62
C ASP A 443 16.11 -9.71 -17.98
N ILE A 444 16.33 -11.00 -18.21
CA ILE A 444 17.50 -11.68 -17.67
C ILE A 444 18.76 -11.14 -18.35
N SER A 445 19.58 -10.45 -17.57
CA SER A 445 20.90 -9.96 -17.94
C SER A 445 21.85 -10.13 -16.75
N GLY A 446 23.16 -10.11 -17.00
CA GLY A 446 24.15 -10.26 -15.92
C GLY A 446 23.93 -9.29 -14.76
N GLY A 447 23.59 -8.03 -15.04
CA GLY A 447 23.34 -7.04 -13.99
C GLY A 447 22.00 -7.21 -13.26
N ASN A 448 20.97 -7.64 -13.97
CA ASN A 448 19.66 -7.88 -13.36
C ASN A 448 19.69 -9.12 -12.45
N LEU A 449 20.41 -10.19 -12.84
CA LEU A 449 20.59 -11.39 -12.01
C LEU A 449 21.22 -11.10 -10.65
N VAL A 450 22.26 -10.25 -10.61
CA VAL A 450 22.88 -9.79 -9.35
C VAL A 450 21.85 -9.09 -8.46
N THR A 451 21.07 -8.18 -9.06
CA THR A 451 20.04 -7.41 -8.35
C THR A 451 18.98 -8.34 -7.76
N PHE A 452 18.45 -9.26 -8.57
CA PHE A 452 17.47 -10.25 -8.12
C PHE A 452 18.04 -11.10 -6.98
N LYS A 453 19.31 -11.49 -7.05
CA LYS A 453 19.94 -12.25 -5.98
C LYS A 453 20.04 -11.46 -4.68
N HIS A 454 20.42 -10.18 -4.75
CA HIS A 454 20.40 -9.31 -3.57
C HIS A 454 18.99 -9.20 -2.99
N ALA A 455 17.97 -9.01 -3.84
CA ALA A 455 16.57 -8.95 -3.42
C ALA A 455 16.12 -10.24 -2.70
N ILE A 456 16.48 -11.42 -3.23
CA ILE A 456 16.20 -12.72 -2.62
C ILE A 456 16.91 -12.87 -1.27
N ILE A 457 18.20 -12.50 -1.18
CA ILE A 457 18.97 -12.54 0.06
C ILE A 457 18.30 -11.66 1.13
N MET A 458 17.93 -10.43 0.77
CA MET A 458 17.24 -9.52 1.71
C MET A 458 15.87 -10.06 2.13
N LYS A 459 15.11 -10.68 1.21
CA LYS A 459 13.84 -11.33 1.54
C LYS A 459 14.04 -12.45 2.57
N LYS A 460 15.04 -13.33 2.38
CA LYS A 460 15.39 -14.40 3.34
C LYS A 460 15.80 -13.85 4.72
N HIS A 461 16.35 -12.65 4.78
CA HIS A 461 16.65 -11.92 6.02
C HIS A 461 15.42 -11.24 6.65
N GLY A 462 14.22 -11.46 6.12
CA GLY A 462 12.98 -11.00 6.73
C GLY A 462 12.60 -9.55 6.42
N TYR A 463 13.06 -8.99 5.29
CA TYR A 463 12.63 -7.68 4.79
C TYR A 463 11.41 -7.80 3.87
N ASP A 464 10.53 -6.78 3.85
CA ASP A 464 9.47 -6.65 2.82
C ASP A 464 10.12 -6.13 1.52
N ILE A 465 10.26 -7.00 0.52
CA ILE A 465 10.95 -6.68 -0.74
C ILE A 465 9.95 -6.38 -1.84
N THR A 466 10.23 -5.35 -2.62
CA THR A 466 9.46 -4.99 -3.81
C THR A 466 10.40 -4.58 -4.94
N ILE A 467 10.09 -5.00 -6.16
CA ILE A 467 10.81 -4.58 -7.36
C ILE A 467 10.00 -3.46 -8.01
N ILE A 468 10.66 -2.35 -8.35
CA ILE A 468 10.05 -1.27 -9.13
C ILE A 468 10.53 -1.42 -10.56
N ASP A 469 9.62 -1.79 -11.45
CA ASP A 469 9.92 -1.92 -12.86
C ASP A 469 9.53 -0.67 -13.66
N GLY A 470 10.24 -0.42 -14.75
CA GLY A 470 10.07 0.74 -15.62
C GLY A 470 8.74 0.76 -16.36
N TYR A 471 8.57 -0.20 -17.26
CA TYR A 471 7.51 -0.23 -18.27
C TYR A 471 6.97 -1.64 -18.57
N GLY A 472 7.33 -2.64 -17.78
CA GLY A 472 6.79 -3.98 -17.93
C GLY A 472 5.34 -4.08 -17.48
N GLU A 473 4.77 -5.25 -17.76
CA GLU A 473 3.42 -5.63 -17.36
C GLU A 473 3.44 -6.68 -16.24
N ASP A 474 4.63 -7.19 -15.90
CA ASP A 474 4.83 -8.21 -14.90
C ASP A 474 4.46 -7.70 -13.50
N ARG A 475 3.82 -8.57 -12.74
CA ARG A 475 3.36 -8.29 -11.38
C ARG A 475 4.15 -9.05 -10.33
N TRP A 476 4.77 -10.16 -10.73
CA TRP A 476 5.48 -11.06 -9.86
C TRP A 476 6.77 -11.49 -10.54
N TYR A 477 7.83 -11.56 -9.75
CA TYR A 477 9.08 -12.19 -10.15
C TYR A 477 9.29 -13.41 -9.26
N SER A 478 9.50 -14.58 -9.88
CA SER A 478 9.67 -15.84 -9.16
C SER A 478 11.00 -16.49 -9.51
N SER A 479 11.84 -16.74 -8.51
CA SER A 479 13.14 -17.39 -8.66
C SER A 479 13.60 -18.00 -7.34
N GLU A 480 14.36 -19.09 -7.39
CA GLU A 480 14.88 -19.81 -6.21
C GLU A 480 13.79 -20.21 -5.18
N GLY A 481 12.55 -20.47 -5.64
CA GLY A 481 11.43 -20.80 -4.77
C GLY A 481 10.80 -19.58 -4.05
N GLU A 482 11.31 -18.38 -4.29
CA GLU A 482 10.79 -17.14 -3.75
C GLU A 482 9.94 -16.39 -4.77
N GLU A 483 8.88 -15.73 -4.30
CA GLU A 483 8.03 -14.85 -5.10
C GLU A 483 8.15 -13.41 -4.58
N ILE A 484 8.47 -12.46 -5.47
CA ILE A 484 8.72 -11.06 -5.15
C ILE A 484 7.69 -10.16 -5.88
N PRO A 485 6.99 -9.28 -5.15
CA PRO A 485 6.12 -8.26 -5.73
C PRO A 485 6.83 -7.32 -6.71
N VAL A 486 6.22 -7.08 -7.86
CA VAL A 486 6.66 -6.05 -8.83
C VAL A 486 5.63 -4.92 -8.87
N LEU A 487 6.10 -3.68 -8.86
CA LEU A 487 5.33 -2.46 -9.06
C LEU A 487 5.81 -1.73 -10.32
N ASN A 488 4.90 -1.52 -11.26
CA ASN A 488 5.22 -0.87 -12.53
C ASN A 488 5.04 0.64 -12.39
N ARG A 489 6.14 1.41 -12.46
CA ARG A 489 6.08 2.88 -12.33
C ARG A 489 5.46 3.54 -13.56
N ASN A 490 5.55 2.93 -14.74
CA ASN A 490 4.92 3.38 -15.99
C ASN A 490 5.23 4.83 -16.40
N VAL A 491 6.29 5.42 -15.84
CA VAL A 491 6.71 6.81 -16.08
C VAL A 491 8.22 6.91 -16.14
N LEU A 492 8.69 7.82 -16.99
CA LEU A 492 10.09 8.23 -16.99
C LEU A 492 10.38 9.02 -15.72
N PRO A 493 11.63 9.04 -15.23
CA PRO A 493 12.02 9.82 -14.05
C PRO A 493 11.60 11.30 -14.12
N GLU A 494 11.55 11.92 -15.30
CA GLU A 494 11.15 13.32 -15.50
C GLU A 494 9.65 13.57 -15.33
N ASN A 495 8.83 12.52 -15.45
CA ASN A 495 7.37 12.58 -15.39
C ASN A 495 6.83 11.91 -14.11
N ILE A 496 7.59 12.01 -13.01
CA ILE A 496 7.33 11.28 -11.76
C ILE A 496 5.95 11.55 -11.15
N ASP A 497 5.36 12.73 -11.40
CA ASP A 497 4.03 13.09 -10.90
C ASP A 497 2.90 12.19 -11.45
N GLY A 498 3.15 11.45 -12.54
CA GLY A 498 2.23 10.45 -13.10
C GLY A 498 2.40 9.03 -12.54
N CYS A 499 3.35 8.81 -11.62
CA CYS A 499 3.66 7.48 -11.09
C CYS A 499 2.47 6.94 -10.26
N PRO A 500 2.06 5.67 -10.46
CA PRO A 500 0.99 5.04 -9.67
C PRO A 500 1.46 4.58 -8.29
N ILE A 501 2.74 4.78 -7.94
CA ILE A 501 3.33 4.37 -6.67
C ILE A 501 3.34 5.58 -5.73
N ASP A 502 2.48 5.56 -4.73
CA ASP A 502 2.43 6.52 -3.63
C ASP A 502 2.81 5.87 -2.28
N MET A 503 3.72 4.90 -2.28
CA MET A 503 4.15 4.14 -1.09
C MET A 503 5.47 4.66 -0.51
N SER A 504 5.65 4.57 0.81
CA SER A 504 6.92 4.83 1.47
C SER A 504 7.86 3.63 1.42
N PHE A 505 9.16 3.92 1.28
CA PHE A 505 10.22 2.92 1.33
C PHE A 505 11.28 3.32 2.35
N ASP A 506 11.64 2.42 3.26
CA ASP A 506 12.74 2.63 4.21
C ASP A 506 14.07 2.65 3.45
N LYS A 507 14.20 1.78 2.44
CA LYS A 507 15.36 1.71 1.55
C LYS A 507 14.92 1.60 0.10
N ALA A 508 15.63 2.26 -0.80
CA ALA A 508 15.49 2.02 -2.24
C ALA A 508 16.85 1.94 -2.92
N VAL A 509 16.97 1.02 -3.89
CA VAL A 509 18.21 0.67 -4.57
C VAL A 509 18.05 0.95 -6.07
N GLY A 510 18.80 1.94 -6.57
CA GLY A 510 18.96 2.15 -8.01
C GLY A 510 19.94 1.12 -8.57
N THR A 511 19.68 0.62 -9.77
CA THR A 511 20.48 -0.45 -10.38
C THR A 511 20.97 -0.07 -11.78
N PHE A 512 20.40 1.00 -12.33
CA PHE A 512 20.76 1.61 -13.60
C PHE A 512 20.59 3.12 -13.47
N TRP A 513 21.28 3.91 -14.28
CA TRP A 513 21.27 5.38 -14.17
C TRP A 513 19.85 5.97 -14.24
N GLU A 514 18.97 5.41 -15.07
CA GLU A 514 17.58 5.89 -15.17
C GLU A 514 16.78 5.58 -13.90
N THR A 515 16.97 4.39 -13.32
CA THR A 515 16.28 3.98 -12.09
C THR A 515 16.81 4.74 -10.87
N GLN A 516 18.10 5.06 -10.89
CA GLN A 516 18.72 5.95 -9.92
C GLN A 516 18.13 7.37 -9.97
N GLN A 517 17.93 7.94 -11.17
CA GLN A 517 17.26 9.24 -11.31
C GLN A 517 15.83 9.23 -10.76
N PHE A 518 15.11 8.12 -10.93
CA PHE A 518 13.79 7.95 -10.34
C PHE A 518 13.86 7.95 -8.80
N ILE A 519 14.77 7.18 -8.21
CA ILE A 519 14.96 7.11 -6.75
C ILE A 519 15.36 8.45 -6.14
N GLU A 520 16.16 9.24 -6.84
CA GLU A 520 16.54 10.60 -6.41
C GLU A 520 15.35 11.56 -6.37
N ARG A 521 14.44 11.45 -7.34
CA ARG A 521 13.26 12.32 -7.44
C ARG A 521 12.11 11.83 -6.57
N TYR A 522 12.05 10.54 -6.26
CA TYR A 522 10.99 9.96 -5.46
C TYR A 522 11.11 10.39 -3.99
N ARG A 523 10.07 11.06 -3.49
CA ARG A 523 10.13 11.78 -2.21
C ARG A 523 9.98 10.89 -0.98
N LYS A 524 9.30 9.75 -1.09
CA LYS A 524 8.97 8.89 0.06
C LYS A 524 10.00 7.76 0.26
N ILE A 525 11.28 8.07 0.13
CA ILE A 525 12.40 7.15 0.43
C ILE A 525 13.26 7.75 1.53
N ASP A 526 13.48 6.98 2.60
CA ASP A 526 14.37 7.36 3.70
C ASP A 526 15.84 7.20 3.30
N LYS A 527 16.32 5.96 3.14
CA LYS A 527 17.70 5.67 2.72
C LYS A 527 17.78 5.30 1.23
N ARG A 528 18.73 5.90 0.51
CA ARG A 528 18.97 5.63 -0.93
C ARG A 528 20.28 4.88 -1.13
N PHE A 529 20.23 3.86 -1.97
CA PHE A 529 21.37 3.08 -2.41
C PHE A 529 21.47 3.12 -3.93
N TYR A 530 22.69 3.04 -4.46
CA TYR A 530 22.92 2.87 -5.90
C TYR A 530 23.89 1.72 -6.12
N LEU A 531 23.42 0.62 -6.70
CA LEU A 531 24.22 -0.53 -7.09
C LEU A 531 24.83 -0.28 -8.47
N VAL A 532 26.04 0.28 -8.49
CA VAL A 532 26.80 0.58 -9.71
C VAL A 532 27.57 -0.66 -10.14
N GLN A 533 27.09 -1.31 -11.20
CA GLN A 533 27.66 -2.56 -11.70
C GLN A 533 28.67 -2.36 -12.84
N GLY A 534 28.89 -1.12 -13.29
CA GLY A 534 29.88 -0.79 -14.31
C GLY A 534 29.83 0.67 -14.74
N GLN A 535 30.69 1.04 -15.68
CA GLN A 535 30.72 2.37 -16.27
C GLN A 535 29.62 2.52 -17.33
N GLU A 536 28.43 2.94 -16.92
CA GLU A 536 27.25 3.02 -17.80
C GLU A 536 27.41 4.10 -18.89
N GLN A 537 28.24 5.12 -18.68
CA GLN A 537 28.59 6.11 -19.71
C GLN A 537 29.20 5.48 -20.97
N GLY A 538 29.84 4.31 -20.82
CA GLY A 538 30.47 3.58 -21.92
C GLY A 538 29.45 2.96 -22.88
N PHE A 539 28.17 2.86 -22.50
CA PHE A 539 27.11 2.33 -23.35
C PHE A 539 26.63 3.32 -24.42
N TYR A 540 27.01 4.60 -24.29
CA TYR A 540 26.57 5.68 -25.14
C TYR A 540 27.74 6.37 -25.86
N GLN A 541 27.49 6.75 -27.11
CA GLN A 541 28.48 7.43 -27.94
C GLN A 541 28.75 8.87 -27.44
N PRO A 542 29.91 9.46 -27.76
CA PRO A 542 30.13 10.89 -27.55
C PRO A 542 29.01 11.74 -28.17
N CYS A 543 28.67 12.85 -27.51
CA CYS A 543 27.55 13.75 -27.86
C CYS A 543 26.14 13.22 -27.57
N ASP A 544 25.99 12.03 -27.00
CA ASP A 544 24.70 11.58 -26.44
C ASP A 544 24.41 12.29 -25.11
N GLU A 545 23.22 12.89 -24.98
CA GLU A 545 22.79 13.59 -23.76
C GLU A 545 22.70 12.64 -22.55
N ASN A 546 22.38 11.37 -22.77
CA ASN A 546 22.33 10.35 -21.70
C ASN A 546 23.68 10.19 -21.03
N ARG A 547 24.79 10.34 -21.77
CA ARG A 547 26.15 10.27 -21.22
C ARG A 547 26.40 11.36 -20.15
N ILE A 548 25.80 12.55 -20.34
CA ILE A 548 25.84 13.65 -19.37
C ILE A 548 24.94 13.33 -18.17
N LYS A 549 23.71 12.87 -18.42
CA LYS A 549 22.75 12.47 -17.39
C LYS A 549 23.32 11.40 -16.44
N ILE A 550 24.01 10.40 -16.99
CA ILE A 550 24.71 9.35 -16.22
C ILE A 550 25.83 9.92 -15.34
N GLY A 551 26.59 10.90 -15.86
CA GLY A 551 27.61 11.56 -15.04
C GLY A 551 27.02 12.24 -13.80
N GLY A 552 25.78 12.73 -13.92
CA GLY A 552 25.02 13.29 -12.81
C GLY A 552 24.69 12.27 -11.72
N THR A 553 24.28 11.04 -12.08
CA THR A 553 23.83 10.02 -11.10
C THR A 553 24.95 9.54 -10.18
N TYR A 554 26.20 9.55 -10.66
CA TYR A 554 27.37 9.23 -9.82
C TYR A 554 27.76 10.36 -8.87
N SER A 555 27.23 11.57 -9.03
CA SER A 555 27.57 12.75 -8.23
C SER A 555 26.51 13.08 -7.19
N CYS A 556 25.59 12.16 -6.94
CA CYS A 556 24.41 12.42 -6.12
C CYS A 556 24.71 12.35 -4.62
N LYS A 557 24.13 13.30 -3.88
CA LYS A 557 24.29 13.42 -2.44
C LYS A 557 23.29 12.52 -1.71
N ASN A 558 23.63 12.07 -0.51
CA ASN A 558 22.78 11.25 0.35
C ASN A 558 22.40 9.90 -0.28
N VAL A 559 23.29 9.34 -1.10
CA VAL A 559 23.15 8.01 -1.71
C VAL A 559 24.34 7.17 -1.27
N THR A 560 24.08 5.97 -0.74
CA THR A 560 25.13 4.99 -0.46
C THR A 560 25.40 4.20 -1.71
N VAL A 561 26.62 4.31 -2.24
CA VAL A 561 27.00 3.59 -3.47
C VAL A 561 27.54 2.21 -3.12
N LEU A 562 27.02 1.20 -3.80
CA LEU A 562 27.48 -0.19 -3.76
C LEU A 562 28.07 -0.52 -5.13
N THR A 563 29.11 -1.35 -5.17
CA THR A 563 29.67 -1.81 -6.44
C THR A 563 30.19 -3.23 -6.37
N ILE A 564 30.18 -3.91 -7.51
CA ILE A 564 30.55 -5.33 -7.59
C ILE A 564 32.06 -5.59 -7.80
N SER A 565 32.86 -4.54 -8.00
CA SER A 565 34.30 -4.70 -8.22
C SER A 565 35.16 -3.55 -7.70
N LYS A 566 36.38 -3.89 -7.28
CA LYS A 566 37.37 -2.92 -6.79
C LYS A 566 37.80 -1.93 -7.86
N TRP A 567 37.78 -2.34 -9.12
CA TRP A 567 38.04 -1.43 -10.23
C TRP A 567 36.98 -0.33 -10.31
N CYS A 568 35.70 -0.70 -10.17
CA CYS A 568 34.62 0.26 -10.23
C CYS A 568 34.64 1.21 -9.02
N ASP A 569 34.96 0.72 -7.82
CA ASP A 569 35.23 1.56 -6.63
C ASP A 569 36.38 2.56 -6.89
N ALA A 570 37.53 2.10 -7.39
CA ALA A 570 38.65 2.96 -7.71
C ALA A 570 38.32 4.01 -8.79
N TRP A 571 37.53 3.62 -9.80
CA TRP A 571 37.05 4.51 -10.85
C TRP A 571 36.10 5.58 -10.31
N LEU A 572 35.10 5.17 -9.50
CA LEU A 572 34.15 6.08 -8.84
C LEU A 572 34.88 7.08 -7.93
N ARG A 573 35.83 6.60 -7.12
CA ARG A 573 36.65 7.43 -6.24
C ARG A 573 37.49 8.42 -7.02
N GLY A 574 38.19 7.95 -8.06
CA GLY A 574 39.11 8.79 -8.84
C GLY A 574 38.41 9.83 -9.72
N ARG A 575 37.21 9.54 -10.24
CA ARG A 575 36.48 10.41 -11.17
C ARG A 575 35.43 11.30 -10.50
N PHE A 576 34.75 10.77 -9.49
CA PHE A 576 33.60 11.42 -8.86
C PHE A 576 33.79 11.70 -7.36
N GLY A 577 34.90 11.23 -6.77
CA GLY A 577 35.14 11.38 -5.32
C GLY A 577 34.18 10.56 -4.46
N VAL A 578 33.58 9.50 -5.04
CA VAL A 578 32.62 8.63 -4.37
C VAL A 578 33.31 7.37 -3.89
N GLU A 579 33.17 7.07 -2.61
CA GLU A 579 33.59 5.79 -2.04
C GLU A 579 32.42 4.79 -2.10
N ALA A 580 32.64 3.64 -2.74
CA ALA A 580 31.63 2.60 -2.86
C ALA A 580 31.88 1.48 -1.84
N ARG A 581 30.82 0.90 -1.29
CA ARG A 581 30.92 -0.36 -0.54
C ARG A 581 31.02 -1.51 -1.55
N LEU A 582 31.98 -2.40 -1.35
CA LEU A 582 32.19 -3.55 -2.23
C LEU A 582 31.16 -4.65 -1.92
N ALA A 583 30.33 -4.98 -2.91
CA ALA A 583 29.43 -6.12 -2.92
C ALA A 583 30.09 -7.26 -3.73
N ARG A 584 30.72 -8.22 -3.05
CA ARG A 584 31.34 -9.34 -3.77
C ARG A 584 30.27 -10.11 -4.55
N ASN A 585 30.51 -10.26 -5.84
CA ASN A 585 29.63 -11.04 -6.69
C ASN A 585 29.89 -12.54 -6.52
N GLY A 586 28.85 -13.34 -6.71
CA GLY A 586 28.88 -14.79 -6.51
C GLY A 586 28.23 -15.59 -7.64
N LEU A 587 28.32 -16.91 -7.53
CA LEU A 587 27.75 -17.90 -8.45
C LEU A 587 26.92 -18.92 -7.67
N ASN A 588 25.81 -19.40 -8.25
CA ASN A 588 25.10 -20.54 -7.69
C ASN A 588 25.80 -21.84 -8.13
N LEU A 589 26.53 -22.47 -7.22
CA LEU A 589 27.33 -23.66 -7.55
C LEU A 589 26.48 -24.89 -7.85
N ASP A 590 25.23 -24.95 -7.38
CA ASP A 590 24.34 -26.09 -7.66
C ASP A 590 24.01 -26.22 -9.16
N SER A 591 24.20 -25.15 -9.93
CA SER A 591 24.02 -25.13 -11.39
C SER A 591 25.24 -25.64 -12.17
N PHE A 592 26.34 -25.99 -11.50
CA PHE A 592 27.59 -26.39 -12.15
C PHE A 592 28.16 -27.66 -11.50
N HIS A 593 28.23 -28.76 -12.25
CA HIS A 593 28.80 -29.99 -11.73
C HIS A 593 30.30 -30.07 -12.02
N VAL A 594 31.08 -30.43 -11.01
CA VAL A 594 32.52 -30.64 -11.17
C VAL A 594 32.74 -31.93 -11.97
N CYS A 595 33.40 -31.80 -13.13
CA CYS A 595 33.66 -32.92 -14.03
C CYS A 595 35.17 -33.09 -14.30
N GLY A 596 35.66 -34.32 -14.15
CA GLY A 596 37.01 -34.70 -14.58
C GLY A 596 37.10 -34.75 -16.10
N ARG A 597 38.17 -34.19 -16.66
CA ARG A 597 38.34 -34.05 -18.11
C ARG A 597 39.52 -34.86 -18.62
N ASP A 598 39.32 -35.54 -19.74
CA ASP A 598 40.38 -36.26 -20.42
C ASP A 598 41.16 -35.35 -21.39
N TYR A 599 42.47 -35.23 -21.18
CA TYR A 599 43.37 -34.43 -22.02
C TYR A 599 44.16 -35.26 -23.05
N SER A 600 43.98 -36.59 -23.06
CA SER A 600 44.62 -37.48 -24.05
C SER A 600 43.99 -37.33 -25.43
N GLY A 601 42.67 -37.17 -25.50
CA GLY A 601 41.89 -36.96 -26.73
C GLY A 601 41.91 -35.52 -27.28
N LYS A 602 40.83 -35.17 -28.00
CA LYS A 602 40.61 -33.79 -28.49
C LYS A 602 40.25 -32.86 -27.33
N ILE A 603 40.83 -31.67 -27.35
CA ILE A 603 40.64 -30.63 -26.34
C ILE A 603 39.60 -29.63 -26.85
N ARG A 604 38.53 -29.43 -26.08
CA ARG A 604 37.44 -28.49 -26.41
C ARG A 604 37.74 -27.12 -25.82
N VAL A 605 37.85 -26.10 -26.65
CA VAL A 605 38.05 -24.69 -26.28
C VAL A 605 36.74 -23.95 -26.51
N LEU A 606 36.17 -23.40 -25.43
CA LEU A 606 34.96 -22.59 -25.48
C LEU A 606 35.33 -21.11 -25.65
N ILE A 607 34.68 -20.44 -26.58
CA ILE A 607 34.66 -18.99 -26.71
C ILE A 607 33.24 -18.53 -26.41
N GLU A 608 33.09 -17.62 -25.45
CA GLU A 608 31.81 -17.01 -25.09
C GLU A 608 31.84 -15.50 -25.41
N GLY A 609 30.75 -15.00 -25.98
CA GLY A 609 30.51 -13.56 -26.09
C GLY A 609 29.72 -13.15 -27.32
N ASP A 610 29.21 -11.92 -27.31
CA ASP A 610 28.56 -11.32 -28.47
C ASP A 610 29.60 -10.67 -29.40
N SER A 611 29.75 -11.22 -30.60
CA SER A 611 30.68 -10.76 -31.65
C SER A 611 30.36 -9.36 -32.20
N SER A 612 29.15 -8.85 -31.96
CA SER A 612 28.74 -7.49 -32.33
C SER A 612 29.18 -6.43 -31.31
N VAL A 613 29.53 -6.85 -30.10
CA VAL A 613 29.85 -5.96 -28.99
C VAL A 613 31.37 -5.75 -28.90
N ALA A 614 31.82 -4.55 -29.27
CA ALA A 614 33.24 -4.23 -29.40
C ALA A 614 34.08 -4.56 -28.14
N HIS A 615 33.60 -4.26 -26.94
CA HIS A 615 34.34 -4.50 -25.69
C HIS A 615 34.45 -5.98 -25.30
N LYS A 616 33.62 -6.87 -25.87
CA LYS A 616 33.73 -8.33 -25.69
C LYS A 616 34.86 -8.91 -26.52
N ASN A 617 35.26 -8.23 -27.60
CA ASN A 617 36.46 -8.50 -28.39
C ASN A 617 36.59 -9.98 -28.81
N VAL A 618 35.47 -10.58 -29.19
CA VAL A 618 35.36 -11.99 -29.62
C VAL A 618 36.24 -12.28 -30.85
N ASP A 619 36.47 -11.28 -31.69
CA ASP A 619 37.34 -11.39 -32.87
C ASP A 619 38.77 -11.83 -32.50
N GLU A 620 39.34 -11.34 -31.40
CA GLU A 620 40.67 -11.74 -30.96
C GLU A 620 40.69 -13.20 -30.47
N SER A 621 39.64 -13.65 -29.77
CA SER A 621 39.50 -15.07 -29.39
C SER A 621 39.57 -15.98 -30.61
N PHE A 622 38.91 -15.61 -31.72
CA PHE A 622 38.97 -16.37 -32.96
C PHE A 622 40.30 -16.24 -33.70
N LYS A 623 40.98 -15.09 -33.67
CA LYS A 623 42.36 -14.96 -34.20
C LYS A 623 43.30 -15.95 -33.51
N ILE A 624 43.21 -16.07 -32.18
CA ILE A 624 43.97 -17.02 -31.38
C ILE A 624 43.55 -18.46 -31.69
N ALA A 625 42.26 -18.77 -31.62
CA ALA A 625 41.74 -20.12 -31.81
C ALA A 625 42.00 -20.68 -33.22
N ASN A 626 41.97 -19.82 -34.25
CA ASN A 626 42.27 -20.20 -35.64
C ASN A 626 43.67 -20.80 -35.79
N ARG A 627 44.62 -20.41 -34.93
CA ARG A 627 46.03 -20.85 -34.94
C ARG A 627 46.24 -22.21 -34.24
N LEU A 628 45.24 -22.73 -33.54
CA LEU A 628 45.32 -24.03 -32.84
C LEU A 628 45.24 -25.20 -33.83
N ASN A 629 45.94 -26.29 -33.55
CA ASN A 629 45.96 -27.50 -34.40
C ASN A 629 44.56 -28.14 -34.51
N ARG A 630 44.04 -28.33 -35.74
CA ARG A 630 42.72 -28.92 -36.03
C ARG A 630 42.53 -30.35 -35.53
N GLU A 631 43.61 -31.11 -35.50
CA GLU A 631 43.54 -32.52 -35.09
C GLU A 631 43.45 -32.65 -33.57
N LYS A 632 43.99 -31.67 -32.83
CA LYS A 632 44.06 -31.69 -31.36
C LYS A 632 42.98 -30.85 -30.67
N PHE A 633 42.54 -29.75 -31.29
CA PHE A 633 41.60 -28.80 -30.67
C PHE A 633 40.28 -28.70 -31.44
N GLU A 634 39.19 -28.65 -30.68
CA GLU A 634 37.82 -28.39 -31.13
C GLU A 634 37.35 -27.06 -30.52
N VAL A 635 36.83 -26.15 -31.35
CA VAL A 635 36.44 -24.81 -30.93
C VAL A 635 34.92 -24.69 -30.89
N TRP A 636 34.39 -24.38 -29.71
CA TRP A 636 32.96 -24.15 -29.49
C TRP A 636 32.72 -22.66 -29.31
N TYR A 637 31.68 -22.13 -29.95
CA TYR A 637 31.29 -20.74 -29.83
C TYR A 637 29.91 -20.63 -29.21
N LEU A 638 29.82 -19.99 -28.05
CA LEU A 638 28.58 -19.72 -27.33
C LEU A 638 28.25 -18.23 -27.44
N SER A 639 27.09 -17.92 -28.02
CA SER A 639 26.61 -16.54 -28.11
C SER A 639 25.10 -16.46 -28.08
N TYR A 640 24.58 -15.48 -27.35
CA TYR A 640 23.14 -15.25 -27.27
C TYR A 640 22.60 -14.50 -28.50
N LYS A 641 23.30 -13.44 -28.94
CA LYS A 641 22.91 -12.63 -30.11
C LYS A 641 23.98 -12.55 -31.20
N GLY A 642 25.26 -12.78 -30.87
CA GLY A 642 26.37 -12.55 -31.77
C GLY A 642 26.55 -13.68 -32.78
N GLU A 643 26.48 -13.35 -34.07
CA GLU A 643 26.69 -14.33 -35.14
C GLU A 643 28.17 -14.56 -35.44
N PRO A 644 28.56 -15.77 -35.88
CA PRO A 644 29.93 -16.02 -36.32
C PRO A 644 30.27 -15.21 -37.58
N LYS A 645 31.48 -14.67 -37.65
CA LYS A 645 32.01 -13.96 -38.84
C LYS A 645 32.71 -14.94 -39.79
N ASP A 646 32.86 -14.57 -41.06
CA ASP A 646 33.42 -15.43 -42.11
C ASP A 646 34.78 -16.05 -41.78
N PHE A 647 35.63 -15.33 -41.03
CA PHE A 647 36.96 -15.82 -40.65
C PHE A 647 36.98 -16.67 -39.37
N TYR A 648 35.85 -16.80 -38.67
CA TYR A 648 35.78 -17.58 -37.44
C TYR A 648 35.85 -19.07 -37.76
N ARG A 649 36.85 -19.75 -37.21
CA ARG A 649 36.91 -21.21 -37.22
C ARG A 649 36.29 -21.76 -35.95
N TYR A 650 35.17 -22.46 -36.10
CA TYR A 650 34.50 -23.18 -35.03
C TYR A 650 34.06 -24.56 -35.51
N ASP A 651 33.95 -25.49 -34.59
CA ASP A 651 33.44 -26.84 -34.80
C ASP A 651 31.99 -26.97 -34.32
N LYS A 652 31.59 -26.16 -33.33
CA LYS A 652 30.22 -26.09 -32.82
C LYS A 652 29.82 -24.65 -32.51
N TYR A 653 28.66 -24.23 -33.00
CA TYR A 653 28.04 -22.95 -32.66
C TYR A 653 26.78 -23.19 -31.82
N LEU A 654 26.74 -22.56 -30.66
CA LEU A 654 25.71 -22.67 -29.63
C LEU A 654 25.01 -21.31 -29.54
N HIS A 655 23.93 -21.17 -30.31
CA HIS A 655 23.18 -19.92 -30.41
C HIS A 655 22.02 -19.88 -29.42
N ALA A 656 21.91 -18.80 -28.64
CA ALA A 656 20.78 -18.52 -27.75
C ALA A 656 20.41 -19.69 -26.81
N VAL A 657 21.42 -20.37 -26.25
CA VAL A 657 21.21 -21.48 -25.31
C VAL A 657 20.54 -20.98 -24.03
N PRO A 658 19.51 -21.67 -23.51
CA PRO A 658 18.90 -21.34 -22.22
C PRO A 658 19.94 -21.33 -21.09
N HIS A 659 19.83 -20.35 -20.18
CA HIS A 659 20.82 -20.16 -19.10
C HIS A 659 21.03 -21.42 -18.23
N GLU A 660 19.99 -22.21 -18.00
CA GLU A 660 20.05 -23.47 -17.23
C GLU A 660 20.88 -24.57 -17.92
N GLU A 661 21.02 -24.54 -19.24
CA GLU A 661 21.81 -25.52 -20.01
C GLU A 661 23.28 -25.10 -20.17
N VAL A 662 23.59 -23.83 -19.88
CA VAL A 662 24.94 -23.28 -20.06
C VAL A 662 25.96 -24.02 -19.19
N GLY A 663 25.60 -24.41 -17.96
CA GLY A 663 26.47 -25.22 -17.08
C GLY A 663 26.93 -26.52 -17.75
N ALA A 664 26.01 -27.24 -18.40
CA ALA A 664 26.31 -28.49 -19.10
C ALA A 664 27.24 -28.29 -20.32
N ILE A 665 27.27 -27.10 -20.91
CA ILE A 665 28.24 -26.74 -21.96
C ILE A 665 29.63 -26.56 -21.35
N TYR A 666 29.74 -25.81 -20.24
CA TYR A 666 31.02 -25.63 -19.54
C TYR A 666 31.63 -26.96 -19.08
N GLU A 667 30.80 -27.89 -18.58
CA GLU A 667 31.22 -29.26 -18.19
C GLU A 667 31.88 -30.03 -19.33
N GLN A 668 31.44 -29.79 -20.57
CA GLN A 668 31.93 -30.46 -21.77
C GLN A 668 33.21 -29.85 -22.33
N CYS A 669 33.52 -28.60 -22.00
CA CYS A 669 34.67 -27.88 -22.53
C CYS A 669 35.85 -27.91 -21.56
N HIS A 670 37.07 -28.03 -22.08
CA HIS A 670 38.29 -28.12 -21.26
C HIS A 670 38.84 -26.76 -20.87
N ILE A 671 38.79 -25.82 -21.81
CA ILE A 671 39.39 -24.49 -21.68
C ILE A 671 38.35 -23.45 -22.08
N LEU A 672 38.25 -22.36 -21.33
CA LEU A 672 37.55 -21.14 -21.77
C LEU A 672 38.61 -20.17 -22.30
N LEU A 673 38.46 -19.70 -23.54
CA LEU A 673 39.23 -18.58 -24.08
C LEU A 673 38.35 -17.33 -24.09
N LYS A 674 38.76 -16.31 -23.34
CA LYS A 674 37.98 -15.08 -23.17
C LYS A 674 38.84 -13.83 -23.36
N THR A 675 38.50 -13.01 -24.35
CA THR A 675 39.28 -11.81 -24.75
C THR A 675 38.60 -10.47 -24.44
N SER A 676 37.59 -10.43 -23.54
CA SER A 676 36.90 -9.17 -23.20
C SER A 676 37.89 -8.10 -22.70
N ILE A 677 37.87 -6.91 -23.33
CA ILE A 677 38.78 -5.79 -23.03
C ILE A 677 38.38 -5.11 -21.70
N LEU A 678 37.08 -5.01 -21.45
CA LEU A 678 36.56 -4.40 -20.23
C LEU A 678 35.32 -5.13 -19.75
N GLU A 679 35.37 -5.59 -18.51
CA GLU A 679 34.22 -6.10 -17.75
C GLU A 679 34.36 -5.60 -16.32
N SER A 680 33.24 -5.29 -15.66
CA SER A 680 33.27 -4.92 -14.24
C SER A 680 33.51 -6.15 -13.37
N PHE A 681 32.88 -7.27 -13.74
CA PHE A 681 33.06 -8.59 -13.16
C PHE A 681 32.77 -9.62 -14.26
N SER A 682 33.68 -10.55 -14.50
CA SER A 682 33.52 -11.57 -15.56
C SER A 682 32.89 -12.82 -14.95
N TYR A 683 31.72 -13.25 -15.41
CA TYR A 683 31.12 -14.52 -14.98
C TYR A 683 31.69 -15.76 -15.69
N PRO A 684 31.92 -15.73 -17.02
CA PRO A 684 32.33 -16.92 -17.76
C PRO A 684 33.56 -17.66 -17.20
N PRO A 685 34.64 -16.97 -16.77
CA PRO A 685 35.77 -17.67 -16.16
C PRO A 685 35.38 -18.37 -14.85
N LEU A 686 34.55 -17.74 -14.02
CA LEU A 686 34.08 -18.33 -12.76
C LEU A 686 33.18 -19.56 -13.01
N GLU A 687 32.30 -19.49 -14.00
CA GLU A 687 31.46 -20.62 -14.46
C GLU A 687 32.30 -21.80 -14.96
N MET A 688 33.32 -21.51 -15.78
CA MET A 688 34.27 -22.53 -16.25
C MET A 688 35.03 -23.15 -15.07
N MET A 689 35.49 -22.34 -14.12
CA MET A 689 36.17 -22.82 -12.91
C MET A 689 35.27 -23.72 -12.06
N ALA A 690 33.98 -23.39 -11.92
CA ALA A 690 33.02 -24.15 -11.12
C ALA A 690 32.82 -25.59 -11.63
N THR A 691 32.96 -25.81 -12.94
CA THR A 691 32.89 -27.15 -13.53
C THR A 691 34.23 -27.90 -13.51
N GLY A 692 35.33 -27.26 -13.07
CA GLY A 692 36.69 -27.80 -13.08
C GLY A 692 37.47 -27.58 -14.38
N GLY A 693 37.00 -26.70 -15.26
CA GLY A 693 37.72 -26.31 -16.48
C GLY A 693 38.69 -25.16 -16.21
N ILE A 694 39.54 -24.85 -17.19
CA ILE A 694 40.61 -23.85 -17.01
C ILE A 694 40.37 -22.62 -17.89
N PRO A 695 40.25 -21.41 -17.31
CA PRO A 695 40.18 -20.18 -18.09
C PRO A 695 41.56 -19.72 -18.58
N VAL A 696 41.61 -19.29 -19.85
CA VAL A 696 42.68 -18.51 -20.47
C VAL A 696 42.08 -17.17 -20.87
N VAL A 697 42.49 -16.11 -20.19
CA VAL A 697 41.75 -14.85 -20.18
C VAL A 697 42.66 -13.66 -20.48
N LEU A 698 42.20 -12.75 -21.34
CA LEU A 698 42.82 -11.45 -21.53
C LEU A 698 42.67 -10.62 -20.25
N GLU A 699 43.78 -10.21 -19.66
CA GLU A 699 43.80 -9.48 -18.39
C GLU A 699 43.05 -8.16 -18.53
N ASN A 700 42.05 -7.94 -17.67
CA ASN A 700 41.35 -6.67 -17.59
C ASN A 700 41.04 -6.33 -16.12
N PRO A 701 40.79 -5.05 -15.80
CA PRO A 701 40.71 -4.64 -14.40
C PRO A 701 39.61 -5.34 -13.57
N GLY A 702 38.50 -5.76 -14.17
CA GLY A 702 37.42 -6.42 -13.43
C GLY A 702 37.61 -7.93 -13.27
N ASN A 703 38.28 -8.61 -14.20
CA ASN A 703 38.56 -10.04 -14.03
C ASN A 703 39.67 -10.31 -12.99
N ARG A 704 40.60 -9.35 -12.76
CA ARG A 704 41.57 -9.38 -11.65
C ARG A 704 40.95 -9.39 -10.25
N GLU A 705 39.63 -9.17 -10.13
CA GLU A 705 38.91 -9.26 -8.85
C GLU A 705 39.03 -10.66 -8.22
N TYR A 706 39.19 -11.70 -9.04
CA TYR A 706 39.34 -13.08 -8.56
C TYR A 706 40.30 -13.94 -9.41
N LEU A 707 40.73 -13.49 -10.58
CA LEU A 707 41.70 -14.20 -11.42
C LEU A 707 43.14 -13.94 -10.95
N VAL A 708 43.91 -15.02 -10.80
CA VAL A 708 45.33 -15.00 -10.41
C VAL A 708 46.11 -15.91 -11.35
N ASP A 709 46.99 -15.30 -12.15
CA ASP A 709 47.80 -16.00 -13.16
C ASP A 709 48.64 -17.12 -12.54
N GLY A 710 48.59 -18.30 -13.15
CA GLY A 710 49.34 -19.47 -12.70
C GLY A 710 48.78 -20.17 -11.45
N GLU A 711 47.76 -19.60 -10.80
CA GLU A 711 47.09 -20.18 -9.63
C GLU A 711 45.72 -20.77 -9.97
N ASN A 712 44.84 -19.99 -10.60
CA ASN A 712 43.47 -20.42 -10.96
C ASN A 712 43.11 -20.23 -12.44
N CYS A 713 43.92 -19.47 -13.18
CA CYS A 713 43.79 -19.27 -14.62
C CYS A 713 45.16 -19.02 -15.26
N LEU A 714 45.19 -18.85 -16.58
CA LEU A 714 46.32 -18.23 -17.27
C LEU A 714 45.90 -16.90 -17.90
N LEU A 715 46.69 -15.86 -17.67
CA LEU A 715 46.44 -14.51 -18.16
C LEU A 715 47.40 -14.12 -19.28
N PHE A 716 46.91 -13.31 -20.22
CA PHE A 716 47.72 -12.67 -21.27
C PHE A 716 47.23 -11.23 -21.51
N SER A 717 48.05 -10.41 -22.16
CA SER A 717 47.72 -9.02 -22.47
C SER A 717 47.28 -8.84 -23.92
N GLU A 718 46.62 -7.71 -24.21
CA GLU A 718 46.14 -7.37 -25.56
C GLU A 718 47.27 -7.41 -26.60
N GLY A 719 47.02 -8.07 -27.73
CA GLY A 719 48.02 -8.26 -28.79
C GLY A 719 49.06 -9.35 -28.52
N GLU A 720 49.03 -10.05 -27.38
CA GLU A 720 49.90 -11.19 -27.09
C GLU A 720 49.32 -12.53 -27.58
N ASP A 721 48.83 -12.59 -28.83
CA ASP A 721 48.16 -13.79 -29.40
C ASP A 721 49.04 -15.05 -29.31
N ASP A 722 50.36 -14.90 -29.52
CA ASP A 722 51.34 -16.00 -29.42
C ASP A 722 51.36 -16.61 -28.02
N LYS A 723 51.36 -15.75 -27.00
CA LYS A 723 51.34 -16.16 -25.59
C LYS A 723 50.03 -16.83 -25.22
N ALA A 724 48.90 -16.36 -25.76
CA ALA A 724 47.61 -17.02 -25.54
C ALA A 724 47.60 -18.46 -26.10
N VAL A 725 48.14 -18.66 -27.31
CA VAL A 725 48.33 -20.00 -27.89
C VAL A 725 49.27 -20.85 -27.03
N ASP A 726 50.38 -20.28 -26.55
CA ASP A 726 51.32 -20.98 -25.67
C ASP A 726 50.67 -21.37 -24.33
N CYS A 727 49.86 -20.51 -23.72
CA CYS A 727 49.11 -20.82 -22.51
C CYS A 727 48.17 -22.01 -22.73
N ILE A 728 47.42 -22.04 -23.84
CA ILE A 728 46.54 -23.16 -24.20
C ILE A 728 47.35 -24.45 -24.35
N ASN A 729 48.49 -24.40 -25.05
CA ASN A 729 49.35 -25.58 -25.22
C ASN A 729 50.00 -26.04 -23.90
N ARG A 730 50.36 -25.11 -23.02
CA ARG A 730 50.90 -25.43 -21.69
C ARG A 730 49.90 -26.17 -20.82
N ILE A 731 48.62 -25.78 -20.83
CA ILE A 731 47.55 -26.50 -20.11
C ILE A 731 47.45 -27.97 -20.55
N VAL A 732 47.64 -28.22 -21.84
CA VAL A 732 47.56 -29.57 -22.41
C VAL A 732 48.79 -30.40 -22.05
N ASN A 733 49.99 -29.81 -22.13
CA ASN A 733 51.26 -30.53 -22.04
C ASN A 733 51.85 -30.63 -20.62
N ASP A 734 51.49 -29.72 -19.71
CA ASP A 734 51.99 -29.69 -18.33
C ASP A 734 50.90 -30.11 -17.34
N GLU A 735 50.94 -31.38 -16.93
CA GLU A 735 49.98 -31.95 -15.99
C GLU A 735 50.07 -31.34 -14.59
N ALA A 736 51.27 -31.00 -14.12
CA ALA A 736 51.46 -30.42 -12.78
C ALA A 736 50.87 -29.02 -12.71
N LEU A 737 51.08 -28.21 -13.75
CA LEU A 737 50.43 -26.90 -13.90
C LEU A 737 48.92 -27.06 -13.98
N ARG A 738 48.43 -27.97 -14.84
CA ARG A 738 47.00 -28.22 -15.01
C ARG A 738 46.29 -28.57 -13.70
N ASN A 739 46.83 -29.51 -12.93
CA ASN A 739 46.24 -29.92 -11.65
C ASN A 739 46.21 -28.78 -10.63
N ARG A 740 47.27 -27.95 -10.60
CA ARG A 740 47.30 -26.73 -9.77
C ARG A 740 46.20 -25.75 -10.15
N LEU A 741 46.08 -25.46 -11.45
CA LEU A 741 45.07 -24.53 -11.98
C LEU A 741 43.66 -25.01 -11.66
N ILE A 742 43.35 -26.29 -11.86
CA ILE A 742 42.03 -26.86 -11.56
C ILE A 742 41.71 -26.74 -10.06
N GLN A 743 42.67 -27.05 -9.19
CA GLN A 743 42.45 -26.95 -7.75
C GLN A 743 42.25 -25.49 -7.30
N GLY A 744 43.04 -24.56 -7.84
CA GLY A 744 42.88 -23.12 -7.59
C GLY A 744 41.55 -22.58 -8.11
N ALA A 745 41.14 -23.00 -9.31
CA ALA A 745 39.86 -22.68 -9.92
C ALA A 745 38.68 -23.13 -9.04
N LEU A 746 38.65 -24.40 -8.63
CA LEU A 746 37.59 -24.94 -7.78
C LEU A 746 37.52 -24.25 -6.41
N ASN A 747 38.67 -23.94 -5.81
CA ASN A 747 38.71 -23.19 -4.54
C ASN A 747 38.16 -21.76 -4.71
N THR A 748 38.49 -21.11 -5.83
CA THR A 748 38.00 -19.77 -6.17
C THR A 748 36.49 -19.77 -6.36
N ALA A 749 35.96 -20.72 -7.14
CA ALA A 749 34.51 -20.90 -7.34
C ALA A 749 33.78 -21.12 -6.01
N LYS A 750 34.29 -22.01 -5.14
CA LYS A 750 33.74 -22.24 -3.79
C LYS A 750 33.71 -20.99 -2.92
N SER A 751 34.78 -20.19 -2.93
CA SER A 751 34.83 -18.93 -2.16
C SER A 751 33.84 -17.85 -2.64
N ARG A 752 33.26 -18.04 -3.83
CA ARG A 752 32.34 -17.14 -4.51
C ARG A 752 30.92 -17.73 -4.58
N ASP A 753 30.64 -18.79 -3.85
CA ASP A 753 29.27 -19.29 -3.71
C ASP A 753 28.40 -18.21 -3.06
N TRP A 754 27.23 -17.93 -3.63
CA TRP A 754 26.27 -17.01 -3.03
C TRP A 754 25.94 -17.37 -1.59
N ALA A 755 25.86 -18.66 -1.25
CA ALA A 755 25.60 -19.13 0.11
C ALA A 755 26.63 -18.62 1.13
N MET A 756 27.88 -18.38 0.70
CA MET A 756 28.96 -17.85 1.53
C MET A 756 28.96 -16.32 1.64
N LEU A 757 28.18 -15.65 0.79
CA LEU A 757 28.16 -14.19 0.67
C LEU A 757 26.86 -13.59 1.22
N GLU A 758 25.83 -14.37 1.52
CA GLU A 758 24.51 -13.87 1.93
C GLU A 758 24.58 -12.87 3.10
N ASP A 759 25.27 -13.23 4.19
CA ASP A 759 25.45 -12.36 5.37
C ASP A 759 26.28 -11.10 5.08
N GLU A 760 27.22 -11.17 4.15
CA GLU A 760 27.99 -9.99 3.72
C GLU A 760 27.10 -9.03 2.94
N ILE A 761 26.33 -9.55 1.98
CA ILE A 761 25.42 -8.76 1.16
C ILE A 761 24.35 -8.11 2.03
N ALA A 762 23.77 -8.85 2.98
CA ALA A 762 22.74 -8.30 3.87
C ALA A 762 23.24 -7.07 4.65
N ARG A 763 24.46 -7.14 5.19
CA ARG A 763 25.09 -6.04 5.94
C ARG A 763 25.38 -4.79 5.11
N LEU A 764 25.46 -4.90 3.78
CA LEU A 764 25.69 -3.73 2.92
C LEU A 764 24.49 -2.78 2.91
N TYR A 765 23.29 -3.31 3.17
CA TYR A 765 22.03 -2.59 3.17
C TYR A 765 21.59 -2.12 4.56
N GLU A 766 22.38 -2.37 5.61
CA GLU A 766 22.20 -1.80 6.95
C GLU A 766 22.73 -0.35 6.99
#